data_AF-A0A1E4ZXI9-F1
#
_entry.id   AF-A0A1E4ZXI9-F1
#
_cell.length_a   1.000
_cell.length_b   1.000
_cell.length_c   1.000
_cell.angle_alpha   90.00
_cell.angle_beta   90.00
_cell.angle_gamma   90.00
#
_symmetry.space_group_name_H-M   'P 1'
#
loop_
_entity.id
_entity.type
_entity.pdbx_description
1 polymer ?
#
loop_
_entity_poly.entity_id
_entity_poly.type
_entity_poly.pdbx_seq_one_letter_code
_entity_poly.pdbx_strand_id
1 'polypeptide(L)'
;MFHGSEERLRARQALLHEIIANGIVHGTQEQPIISRDGRKGTSWVMSFPGVGLREPWLSMASDLILSTLQNYQAQQIATMGIAASSILAGCVLRSSRRYNALIVRSERKPYGSAKQIDGLSDKTQPVVVIDDAIGTGYSALKCVDILEAHGFEVEGVVCLVRFSYDSGYGLLEEHGLKVRAVYDLYDDFTPVMQPEDVPVHPWRARNIAWRNNSAPEGLSPFALVRLYLQEFEDYGALSKLPKQLVTTFSSPGGCWVSLRHRNSGLPVARTGVWCFPGDPEMSFTTLLAEATWNLSCLLKQHKIDPTGCGIGISQIGQLEQCLQGDADNNCYGLVCRSTEREWQVGSALPRMPGITGSSHQLRHALFINGKFRAREPFIVYRHKVDKLVEAGALWPTGGCSTNTSDLSVCTDLERTANILLSRAIALIRGAEIEPDQTLFLSDRNTCFLTIYHRDTQCACGGRRCVSVAEFDALVHAVTQDQRLEGIPATQVVLQLSILSDCWSSADIPEFVAGKDALGLVSATSESILLPGVAVEQNLDSEEFAAVLFEKSAVDSDTNISWQRFNTRQWLRDTEGNVHRCHPSIWVATRQCDPYDLETVAQYWLAWLQGHISTRTLVESEQPVQQQTGNVASAAVYAEAIRRIGECTAALHEPAMAIPFDLLPRDPDLLTLAHAYGATNAGDKSVPDTRLFQQLISKLDTTAPRHQPIAWWRAIEAAQIDDERVVRWQNAPLSPYERIVRCCAKPNAQDLKWIRGLIGSDGSVVCSETNIEDCLVTARTAEALAGSIERTDQELAQRILLRLVQLSVLLDDRRAAIRASDLQTGLRAEHTIAALAAFARLHQHNSL
;
A
#
# COMPACT_ATOMS: atom_id res chain seq x y z
N MET A 1 -22.19 -27.58 27.15
CA MET A 1 -22.50 -26.66 26.04
C MET A 1 -23.71 -25.82 26.42
N PHE A 2 -23.61 -24.51 26.23
CA PHE A 2 -24.65 -23.54 26.59
C PHE A 2 -25.90 -23.69 25.71
N HIS A 3 -27.08 -23.54 26.32
CA HIS A 3 -28.38 -23.69 25.64
C HIS A 3 -28.92 -22.35 25.10
N GLY A 4 -28.23 -21.23 25.36
CA GLY A 4 -28.59 -19.89 24.88
C GLY A 4 -27.49 -18.83 25.05
N SER A 5 -27.66 -17.66 24.41
CA SER A 5 -26.68 -16.56 24.40
C SER A 5 -26.46 -15.93 25.79
N GLU A 6 -27.52 -15.80 26.60
CA GLU A 6 -27.43 -15.26 27.95
C GLU A 6 -26.64 -16.15 28.92
N GLU A 7 -26.78 -17.47 28.80
CA GLU A 7 -26.05 -18.43 29.64
C GLU A 7 -24.55 -18.35 29.34
N ARG A 8 -24.20 -18.27 28.05
CA ARG A 8 -22.83 -18.04 27.59
C ARG A 8 -22.26 -16.73 28.11
N LEU A 9 -23.03 -15.63 28.05
CA LEU A 9 -22.60 -14.33 28.55
C LEU A 9 -22.33 -14.35 30.06
N ARG A 10 -23.23 -14.97 30.84
CA ARG A 10 -23.06 -15.14 32.29
C ARG A 10 -21.83 -15.97 32.64
N ALA A 11 -21.62 -17.10 31.96
CA ALA A 11 -20.44 -17.94 32.15
C ALA A 11 -19.14 -17.19 31.79
N ARG A 12 -19.18 -16.42 30.69
CA ARG A 12 -18.07 -15.58 30.25
C ARG A 12 -17.70 -14.53 31.29
N GLN A 13 -18.68 -13.84 31.89
CA GLN A 13 -18.43 -12.85 32.95
C GLN A 13 -17.91 -13.50 34.25
N ALA A 14 -18.51 -14.61 34.67
CA ALA A 14 -18.09 -15.31 35.89
C ALA A 14 -16.65 -15.83 35.80
N LEU A 15 -16.29 -16.47 34.67
CA LEU A 15 -14.93 -16.95 34.45
C LEU A 15 -13.92 -15.81 34.33
N LEU A 16 -14.27 -14.68 33.70
CA LEU A 16 -13.40 -13.51 33.61
C LEU A 16 -13.01 -13.00 35.01
N HIS A 17 -13.97 -12.83 35.91
CA HIS A 17 -13.70 -12.43 37.29
C HIS A 17 -12.76 -13.41 38.01
N GLU A 18 -12.95 -14.71 37.80
CA GLU A 18 -12.08 -15.72 38.40
C GLU A 18 -10.65 -15.68 37.84
N ILE A 19 -10.50 -15.48 36.53
CA ILE A 19 -9.17 -15.33 35.91
C ILE A 19 -8.46 -14.09 36.47
N ILE A 20 -9.17 -12.96 36.64
CA ILE A 20 -8.57 -11.76 37.23
C ILE A 20 -8.14 -12.02 38.68
N ALA A 21 -8.97 -12.70 39.47
CA ALA A 21 -8.69 -12.94 40.87
C ALA A 21 -7.56 -13.96 41.11
N ASN A 22 -7.51 -15.03 40.31
CA ASN A 22 -6.70 -16.22 40.62
C ASN A 22 -5.88 -16.76 39.43
N GLY A 23 -6.05 -16.18 38.24
CA GLY A 23 -5.35 -16.56 37.00
C GLY A 23 -4.17 -15.65 36.64
N ILE A 24 -3.80 -14.73 37.53
CA ILE A 24 -2.75 -13.73 37.32
C ILE A 24 -1.76 -13.81 38.45
N VAL A 25 -0.49 -13.97 38.09
CA VAL A 25 0.62 -13.99 39.04
C VAL A 25 1.36 -12.67 38.93
N HIS A 26 1.45 -11.93 40.03
CA HIS A 26 2.20 -10.67 40.10
C HIS A 26 3.64 -10.90 40.56
N GLY A 27 4.58 -10.17 39.96
CA GLY A 27 5.98 -10.22 40.37
C GLY A 27 6.18 -9.53 41.71
N THR A 28 6.92 -10.18 42.62
CA THR A 28 7.34 -9.58 43.90
C THR A 28 8.86 -9.41 43.94
N GLN A 29 9.39 -8.69 44.93
CA GLN A 29 10.84 -8.62 45.13
C GLN A 29 11.46 -10.00 45.40
N GLU A 30 10.71 -10.89 46.05
CA GLU A 30 11.12 -12.25 46.43
C GLU A 30 10.96 -13.24 45.26
N GLN A 31 9.97 -13.01 44.39
CA GLN A 31 9.69 -13.81 43.21
C GLN A 31 9.46 -12.91 42.00
N PRO A 32 10.54 -12.34 41.41
CA PRO A 32 10.41 -11.50 40.24
C PRO A 32 9.99 -12.33 39.03
N ILE A 33 9.13 -11.76 38.19
CA ILE A 33 8.83 -12.36 36.88
C ILE A 33 10.02 -12.11 35.96
N ILE A 34 10.46 -13.19 35.32
CA ILE A 34 11.56 -13.19 34.36
C ILE A 34 10.95 -13.37 32.98
N SER A 35 11.11 -12.38 32.12
CA SER A 35 10.69 -12.47 30.72
C SER A 35 11.58 -13.45 29.95
N ARG A 36 11.13 -13.86 28.76
CA ARG A 36 11.85 -14.82 27.90
C ARG A 36 13.26 -14.35 27.52
N ASP A 37 13.50 -13.05 27.43
CA ASP A 37 14.79 -12.44 27.14
C ASP A 37 15.61 -12.09 28.39
N GLY A 38 15.20 -12.60 29.56
CA GLY A 38 15.94 -12.48 30.82
C GLY A 38 15.76 -11.14 31.54
N ARG A 39 14.91 -10.23 31.02
CA ARG A 39 14.60 -8.97 31.73
C ARG A 39 13.77 -9.28 32.97
N LYS A 40 14.11 -8.58 34.06
CA LYS A 40 13.32 -8.50 35.29
C LYS A 40 12.53 -7.19 35.22
N GLY A 41 11.24 -7.22 35.51
CA GLY A 41 10.41 -6.01 35.52
C GLY A 41 9.02 -6.14 34.89
N THR A 42 8.61 -7.32 34.44
CA THR A 42 7.20 -7.57 34.09
C THR A 42 6.37 -7.60 35.39
N SER A 43 5.33 -6.77 35.48
CA SER A 43 4.49 -6.64 36.68
C SER A 43 3.65 -7.89 36.97
N TRP A 44 3.22 -8.60 35.93
CA TRP A 44 2.37 -9.79 36.05
C TRP A 44 2.51 -10.77 34.87
N VAL A 45 2.09 -12.02 35.07
CA VAL A 45 1.97 -13.05 34.03
C VAL A 45 0.67 -13.81 34.21
N MET A 46 0.00 -14.16 33.11
CA MET A 46 -1.18 -15.01 33.16
C MET A 46 -0.78 -16.46 33.39
N SER A 47 -1.47 -17.14 34.30
CA SER A 47 -1.28 -18.55 34.61
C SER A 47 -2.64 -19.22 34.78
N PHE A 48 -3.17 -19.76 33.68
CA PHE A 48 -4.47 -20.43 33.73
C PHE A 48 -4.55 -21.64 34.68
N PRO A 49 -3.48 -22.43 34.97
CA PRO A 49 -3.57 -23.52 35.94
C PRO A 49 -4.09 -23.12 37.33
N GLY A 50 -3.90 -21.86 37.75
CA GLY A 50 -4.49 -21.33 38.99
C GLY A 50 -6.03 -21.36 38.99
N VAL A 51 -6.65 -21.39 37.81
CA VAL A 51 -8.11 -21.43 37.60
C VAL A 51 -8.56 -22.77 37.03
N GLY A 52 -7.92 -23.21 35.95
CA GLY A 52 -8.30 -24.38 35.14
C GLY A 52 -8.13 -25.74 35.78
N LEU A 53 -7.59 -25.82 36.99
CA LEU A 53 -7.55 -27.06 37.79
C LEU A 53 -8.65 -27.12 38.85
N ARG A 54 -9.69 -26.29 38.72
CA ARG A 54 -10.82 -26.19 39.65
C ARG A 54 -12.16 -26.17 38.90
N GLU A 55 -13.16 -26.86 39.45
CA GLU A 55 -14.56 -26.69 39.06
C GLU A 55 -15.17 -25.49 39.82
N PRO A 56 -16.13 -24.73 39.22
CA PRO A 56 -16.75 -24.93 37.91
C PRO A 56 -15.94 -24.36 36.71
N TRP A 57 -14.77 -23.77 36.99
CA TRP A 57 -14.05 -22.91 36.03
C TRP A 57 -13.49 -23.66 34.83
N LEU A 58 -12.94 -24.85 35.02
CA LEU A 58 -12.49 -25.70 33.91
C LEU A 58 -13.66 -26.05 32.98
N SER A 59 -14.83 -26.41 33.54
CA SER A 59 -16.02 -26.72 32.76
C SER A 59 -16.52 -25.50 31.97
N MET A 60 -16.50 -24.30 32.57
CA MET A 60 -16.87 -23.06 31.87
C MET A 60 -15.90 -22.72 30.74
N ALA A 61 -14.59 -22.77 31.01
CA ALA A 61 -13.56 -22.50 29.99
C ALA A 61 -13.66 -23.49 28.83
N SER A 62 -13.84 -24.78 29.13
CA SER A 62 -14.00 -25.83 28.13
C SER A 62 -15.25 -25.61 27.27
N ASP A 63 -16.40 -25.28 27.87
CA ASP A 63 -17.63 -25.00 27.12
C ASP A 63 -17.51 -23.74 26.24
N LEU A 64 -16.81 -22.71 26.71
CA LEU A 64 -16.53 -21.51 25.93
C LEU A 64 -15.61 -21.82 24.74
N ILE A 65 -14.53 -22.58 24.95
CA ILE A 65 -13.64 -23.02 23.87
C ILE A 65 -14.38 -23.91 22.87
N LEU A 66 -15.17 -24.88 23.34
CA LEU A 66 -16.01 -25.73 22.48
C LEU A 66 -16.99 -24.91 21.64
N SER A 67 -17.60 -23.86 22.21
CA SER A 67 -18.46 -22.96 21.46
C SER A 67 -17.71 -22.20 20.37
N THR A 68 -16.45 -21.82 20.61
CA THR A 68 -15.60 -21.18 19.62
C THR A 68 -15.17 -22.15 18.52
N LEU A 69 -14.86 -23.41 18.88
CA LEU A 69 -14.47 -24.49 17.97
C LEU A 69 -15.59 -24.89 16.98
N GLN A 70 -16.85 -24.55 17.23
CA GLN A 70 -17.94 -24.81 16.28
C GLN A 70 -17.75 -24.11 14.91
N ASN A 71 -16.93 -23.06 14.86
CA ASN A 71 -16.58 -22.34 13.64
C ASN A 71 -15.46 -23.01 12.82
N TYR A 72 -15.01 -24.19 13.25
CA TYR A 72 -13.94 -24.96 12.64
C TYR A 72 -14.49 -26.32 12.17
N GLN A 73 -13.89 -26.83 11.09
CA GLN A 73 -14.21 -28.15 10.54
C GLN A 73 -13.44 -29.27 11.26
N ALA A 74 -12.32 -28.94 11.90
CA ALA A 74 -11.51 -29.88 12.67
C ALA A 74 -12.34 -30.71 13.66
N GLN A 75 -12.02 -32.00 13.74
CA GLN A 75 -12.49 -32.92 14.77
C GLN A 75 -11.34 -33.39 15.68
N GLN A 76 -10.17 -32.76 15.53
CA GLN A 76 -9.01 -32.96 16.37
C GLN A 76 -8.57 -31.62 16.97
N ILE A 77 -8.20 -31.65 18.24
CA ILE A 77 -7.62 -30.52 18.95
C ILE A 77 -6.22 -30.88 19.43
N ALA A 78 -5.28 -29.93 19.36
CA ALA A 78 -3.91 -30.15 19.78
C ALA A 78 -3.47 -29.06 20.76
N THR A 79 -2.52 -29.35 21.65
CA THR A 79 -1.86 -28.31 22.43
C THR A 79 -0.37 -28.61 22.61
N MET A 80 0.42 -27.55 22.80
CA MET A 80 1.82 -27.65 23.20
C MET A 80 2.04 -26.80 24.46
N GLY A 81 2.14 -27.46 25.60
CA GLY A 81 2.34 -26.80 26.90
C GLY A 81 1.45 -27.37 27.99
N ILE A 82 1.85 -27.16 29.25
CA ILE A 82 1.12 -27.68 30.41
C ILE A 82 -0.14 -26.84 30.69
N ALA A 83 -0.08 -25.52 30.50
CA ALA A 83 -1.14 -24.60 30.90
C ALA A 83 -2.49 -24.88 30.23
N ALA A 84 -2.48 -25.14 28.93
CA ALA A 84 -3.66 -25.46 28.13
C ALA A 84 -4.07 -26.95 28.16
N SER A 85 -3.25 -27.84 28.76
CA SER A 85 -3.53 -29.28 28.77
C SER A 85 -4.77 -29.66 29.59
N SER A 86 -5.10 -28.90 30.63
CA SER A 86 -6.34 -29.07 31.40
C SER A 86 -7.56 -28.72 30.55
N ILE A 87 -7.52 -27.60 29.83
CA ILE A 87 -8.56 -27.18 28.87
C ILE A 87 -8.75 -28.25 27.79
N LEU A 88 -7.65 -28.80 27.25
CA LEU A 88 -7.68 -29.88 26.25
C LEU A 88 -8.49 -31.08 26.75
N ALA A 89 -8.15 -31.57 27.95
CA ALA A 89 -8.84 -32.70 28.57
C ALA A 89 -10.33 -32.38 28.84
N GLY A 90 -10.62 -31.19 29.35
CA GLY A 90 -11.98 -30.71 29.60
C GLY A 90 -12.82 -30.63 28.32
N CYS A 91 -12.26 -30.10 27.23
CA CYS A 91 -12.88 -30.09 25.91
C CYS A 91 -13.21 -31.49 25.41
N VAL A 92 -12.26 -32.44 25.48
CA VAL A 92 -12.51 -33.84 25.07
C VAL A 92 -13.68 -34.43 25.85
N LEU A 93 -13.64 -34.32 27.19
CA LEU A 93 -14.67 -34.87 28.07
C LEU A 93 -16.07 -34.28 27.78
N ARG A 94 -16.13 -32.98 27.51
CA ARG A 94 -17.39 -32.24 27.33
C ARG A 94 -17.90 -32.20 25.89
N SER A 95 -17.07 -32.59 24.92
CA SER A 95 -17.40 -32.57 23.49
C SER A 95 -18.43 -33.61 23.04
N SER A 96 -18.86 -34.52 23.92
CA SER A 96 -19.74 -35.64 23.58
C SER A 96 -19.19 -36.51 22.43
N ARG A 97 -17.88 -36.84 22.50
CA ARG A 97 -17.13 -37.63 21.51
C ARG A 97 -16.88 -36.94 20.16
N ARG A 98 -17.09 -35.62 20.06
CA ARG A 98 -16.80 -34.86 18.83
C ARG A 98 -15.31 -34.65 18.59
N TYR A 99 -14.51 -34.45 19.64
CA TYR A 99 -13.09 -34.09 19.49
C TYR A 99 -12.14 -35.16 20.04
N ASN A 100 -11.16 -35.54 19.23
CA ASN A 100 -9.95 -36.26 19.68
C ASN A 100 -8.85 -35.25 20.03
N ALA A 101 -7.93 -35.61 20.93
CA ALA A 101 -6.86 -34.72 21.38
C ALA A 101 -5.45 -35.24 21.05
N LEU A 102 -4.58 -34.31 20.68
CA LEU A 102 -3.16 -34.50 20.46
C LEU A 102 -2.36 -33.64 21.45
N ILE A 103 -1.27 -34.19 21.98
CA ILE A 103 -0.31 -33.44 22.79
C ILE A 103 0.99 -33.35 21.99
N VAL A 104 1.37 -32.13 21.66
CA VAL A 104 2.59 -31.83 20.90
C VAL A 104 3.71 -31.48 21.87
N ARG A 105 4.88 -32.05 21.65
CA ARG A 105 6.08 -31.78 22.45
C ARG A 105 7.01 -30.83 21.70
N SER A 106 7.61 -29.90 22.43
CA SER A 106 8.61 -28.97 21.89
C SER A 106 9.84 -29.68 21.32
N GLU A 107 10.14 -30.88 21.84
CA GLU A 107 11.22 -31.77 21.44
C GLU A 107 10.74 -33.22 21.43
N ARG A 108 11.35 -34.05 20.57
CA ARG A 108 11.07 -35.50 20.52
C ARG A 108 11.41 -36.15 21.86
N LYS A 109 10.69 -37.22 22.20
CA LYS A 109 11.05 -38.04 23.36
C LYS A 109 12.48 -38.57 23.18
N PRO A 110 13.39 -38.37 24.17
CA PRO A 110 14.77 -38.83 24.07
C PRO A 110 14.89 -40.36 24.09
N TYR A 111 13.91 -41.05 24.68
CA TYR A 111 13.86 -42.52 24.82
C TYR A 111 12.42 -43.02 24.61
N GLY A 112 12.24 -44.33 24.39
CA GLY A 112 10.92 -44.94 24.18
C GLY A 112 10.41 -44.77 22.75
N SER A 113 9.15 -44.33 22.56
CA SER A 113 8.52 -44.23 21.23
C SER A 113 9.14 -43.18 20.29
N ALA A 114 10.05 -42.34 20.80
CA ALA A 114 10.67 -41.20 20.10
C ALA A 114 9.68 -40.22 19.42
N LYS A 115 8.38 -40.33 19.73
CA LYS A 115 7.31 -39.52 19.15
C LYS A 115 7.40 -38.08 19.65
N GLN A 116 7.09 -37.15 18.74
CA GLN A 116 6.91 -35.73 19.06
C GLN A 116 5.45 -35.38 19.34
N ILE A 117 4.51 -36.20 18.84
CA ILE A 117 3.06 -36.03 18.99
C ILE A 117 2.52 -37.29 19.70
N ASP A 118 1.82 -37.09 20.81
CA ASP A 118 1.10 -38.12 21.56
C ASP A 118 -0.42 -38.00 21.31
N GLY A 119 -1.12 -39.13 21.25
CA GLY A 119 -2.56 -39.20 20.93
C GLY A 119 -2.86 -40.14 19.75
N LEU A 120 -4.14 -40.42 19.53
CA LEU A 120 -4.61 -41.12 18.33
C LEU A 120 -4.85 -40.07 17.24
N SER A 121 -3.99 -40.07 16.22
CA SER A 121 -4.03 -39.09 15.14
C SER A 121 -4.67 -39.65 13.87
N ASP A 122 -5.51 -38.84 13.23
CA ASP A 122 -6.00 -39.04 11.87
C ASP A 122 -5.47 -37.92 10.97
N LYS A 123 -4.59 -38.24 10.02
CA LYS A 123 -4.00 -37.22 9.14
C LYS A 123 -4.96 -36.71 8.06
N THR A 124 -6.06 -37.41 7.81
CA THR A 124 -7.07 -36.96 6.85
C THR A 124 -8.00 -35.89 7.44
N GLN A 125 -7.92 -35.67 8.75
CA GLN A 125 -8.76 -34.72 9.47
C GLN A 125 -7.95 -33.49 9.89
N PRO A 126 -8.49 -32.27 9.72
CA PRO A 126 -7.82 -31.07 10.20
C PRO A 126 -7.71 -31.05 11.73
N VAL A 127 -6.73 -30.29 12.21
CA VAL A 127 -6.48 -30.07 13.64
C VAL A 127 -6.55 -28.58 13.98
N VAL A 128 -7.12 -28.25 15.14
CA VAL A 128 -7.06 -26.91 15.72
C VAL A 128 -6.15 -26.93 16.95
N VAL A 129 -5.18 -26.03 17.00
CA VAL A 129 -4.37 -25.84 18.20
C VAL A 129 -5.18 -25.07 19.23
N ILE A 130 -5.16 -25.51 20.48
CA ILE A 130 -5.75 -24.77 21.60
C ILE A 130 -4.67 -24.32 22.58
N ASP A 131 -4.85 -23.11 23.12
CA ASP A 131 -3.95 -22.53 24.11
C ASP A 131 -4.73 -21.81 25.23
N ASP A 132 -4.08 -21.53 26.37
CA ASP A 132 -4.71 -20.74 27.43
C ASP A 132 -4.56 -19.24 27.14
N ALA A 133 -3.38 -18.80 26.71
CA ALA A 133 -3.14 -17.42 26.34
C ALA A 133 -2.22 -17.26 25.12
N ILE A 134 -2.60 -16.40 24.19
CA ILE A 134 -1.74 -15.98 23.09
C ILE A 134 -1.13 -14.62 23.46
N GLY A 135 0.08 -14.66 24.00
CA GLY A 135 1.02 -13.54 24.06
C GLY A 135 1.81 -13.47 22.76
N THR A 136 3.11 -13.84 22.81
CA THR A 136 4.05 -13.81 21.64
C THR A 136 3.61 -14.55 20.37
N GLY A 137 2.65 -15.48 20.46
CA GLY A 137 2.24 -16.37 19.37
C GLY A 137 3.23 -17.50 19.01
N TYR A 138 4.52 -17.37 19.36
CA TYR A 138 5.56 -18.34 18.97
C TYR A 138 5.34 -19.77 19.46
N SER A 139 4.72 -19.97 20.63
CA SER A 139 4.43 -21.33 21.11
C SER A 139 3.38 -21.99 20.22
N ALA A 140 2.25 -21.31 19.99
CA ALA A 140 1.23 -21.79 19.08
C ALA A 140 1.79 -22.04 17.67
N LEU A 141 2.59 -21.11 17.13
CA LEU A 141 3.21 -21.26 15.81
C LEU A 141 4.15 -22.48 15.75
N LYS A 142 5.01 -22.68 16.76
CA LYS A 142 5.86 -23.88 16.83
C LYS A 142 5.05 -25.18 16.92
N CYS A 143 3.92 -25.18 17.62
CA CYS A 143 3.00 -26.33 17.68
C CYS A 143 2.47 -26.65 16.28
N VAL A 144 2.02 -25.61 15.58
CA VAL A 144 1.51 -25.68 14.23
C VAL A 144 2.57 -26.22 13.27
N ASP A 145 3.80 -25.68 13.29
CA ASP A 145 4.90 -26.12 12.42
C ASP A 145 5.26 -27.59 12.64
N ILE A 146 5.24 -28.05 13.90
CA ILE A 146 5.48 -29.47 14.22
C ILE A 146 4.36 -30.36 13.66
N LEU A 147 3.10 -29.94 13.79
CA LEU A 147 1.95 -30.68 13.26
C LEU A 147 2.05 -30.76 11.73
N GLU A 148 2.32 -29.65 11.05
CA GLU A 148 2.44 -29.62 9.59
C GLU A 148 3.64 -30.42 9.09
N ALA A 149 4.79 -30.35 9.76
CA ALA A 149 5.95 -31.19 9.45
C ALA A 149 5.66 -32.70 9.59
N HIS A 150 4.64 -33.08 10.38
CA HIS A 150 4.16 -34.46 10.49
C HIS A 150 3.00 -34.78 9.54
N GLY A 151 2.64 -33.87 8.63
CA GLY A 151 1.63 -34.06 7.59
C GLY A 151 0.20 -33.85 8.05
N PHE A 152 -0.02 -33.09 9.14
CA PHE A 152 -1.35 -32.63 9.51
C PHE A 152 -1.68 -31.32 8.79
N GLU A 153 -2.95 -31.12 8.49
CA GLU A 153 -3.44 -29.80 8.13
C GLU A 153 -3.95 -29.08 9.39
N VAL A 154 -3.34 -27.94 9.70
CA VAL A 154 -3.73 -27.14 10.86
C VAL A 154 -4.69 -26.05 10.41
N GLU A 155 -5.95 -26.13 10.85
CA GLU A 155 -6.99 -25.17 10.44
C GLU A 155 -6.84 -23.82 11.15
N GLY A 156 -6.32 -23.83 12.38
CA GLY A 156 -6.19 -22.60 13.15
C GLY A 156 -5.82 -22.80 14.61
N VAL A 157 -5.97 -21.71 15.38
CA VAL A 157 -5.64 -21.63 16.79
C VAL A 157 -6.81 -21.02 17.57
N VAL A 158 -7.21 -21.65 18.66
CA VAL A 158 -8.21 -21.12 19.59
C VAL A 158 -7.58 -20.94 20.96
N CYS A 159 -7.64 -19.74 21.53
CA CYS A 159 -7.20 -19.52 22.90
C CYS A 159 -8.30 -19.04 23.82
N LEU A 160 -8.07 -19.15 25.13
CA LEU A 160 -8.96 -18.53 26.11
C LEU A 160 -8.77 -17.01 26.09
N VAL A 161 -7.54 -16.52 26.19
CA VAL A 161 -7.23 -15.08 26.23
C VAL A 161 -6.25 -14.72 25.11
N ARG A 162 -6.54 -13.68 24.33
CA ARG A 162 -5.55 -13.04 23.46
C ARG A 162 -5.05 -11.74 24.09
N PHE A 163 -3.75 -11.47 23.95
CA PHE A 163 -3.14 -10.18 24.28
C PHE A 163 -3.29 -9.25 23.06
N SER A 164 -2.43 -8.23 22.90
CA SER A 164 -2.51 -7.30 21.75
C SER A 164 -2.33 -8.03 20.40
N TYR A 165 -2.87 -7.45 19.32
CA TYR A 165 -2.61 -7.92 17.95
C TYR A 165 -1.10 -8.07 17.68
N ASP A 166 -0.33 -7.10 18.17
CA ASP A 166 1.14 -7.04 18.04
C ASP A 166 1.87 -8.03 18.96
N SER A 167 1.19 -8.61 19.94
CA SER A 167 1.81 -9.62 20.79
C SER A 167 1.95 -10.94 20.05
N GLY A 168 1.08 -11.33 19.13
CA GLY A 168 1.24 -12.62 18.43
C GLY A 168 -0.02 -13.15 17.76
N TYR A 169 -1.17 -12.54 18.03
CA TYR A 169 -2.40 -12.82 17.31
C TYR A 169 -2.24 -12.51 15.82
N GLY A 170 -1.71 -11.33 15.48
CA GLY A 170 -1.41 -10.96 14.10
C GLY A 170 -0.36 -11.83 13.45
N LEU A 171 0.65 -12.29 14.22
CA LEU A 171 1.66 -13.24 13.71
C LEU A 171 1.01 -14.54 13.22
N LEU A 172 0.07 -15.10 13.99
CA LEU A 172 -0.59 -16.35 13.62
C LEU A 172 -1.51 -16.16 12.38
N GLU A 173 -2.21 -15.03 12.28
CA GLU A 173 -3.01 -14.69 11.09
C GLU A 173 -2.14 -14.41 9.84
N GLU A 174 -0.96 -13.81 10.02
CA GLU A 174 0.07 -13.69 8.97
C GLU A 174 0.58 -15.05 8.48
N HIS A 175 0.49 -16.08 9.32
CA HIS A 175 0.71 -17.47 8.91
C HIS A 175 -0.60 -18.14 8.44
N GLY A 176 -1.61 -17.38 8.01
CA GLY A 176 -2.82 -17.92 7.38
C GLY A 176 -3.69 -18.77 8.31
N LEU A 177 -3.46 -18.73 9.62
CA LEU A 177 -4.24 -19.48 10.61
C LEU A 177 -5.52 -18.73 10.93
N LYS A 178 -6.65 -19.45 11.03
CA LYS A 178 -7.84 -18.90 11.69
C LYS A 178 -7.55 -18.80 13.18
N VAL A 179 -7.51 -17.59 13.72
CA VAL A 179 -7.29 -17.37 15.16
C VAL A 179 -8.58 -16.89 15.79
N ARG A 180 -8.94 -17.45 16.95
CA ARG A 180 -10.07 -16.96 17.76
C ARG A 180 -9.73 -17.02 19.24
N ALA A 181 -10.19 -16.02 19.99
CA ALA A 181 -10.09 -16.00 21.44
C ALA A 181 -11.48 -15.92 22.08
N VAL A 182 -11.60 -16.37 23.33
CA VAL A 182 -12.82 -16.15 24.13
C VAL A 182 -12.81 -14.74 24.73
N TYR A 183 -11.64 -14.25 25.12
CA TYR A 183 -11.41 -12.93 25.70
C TYR A 183 -10.27 -12.18 25.01
N ASP A 184 -10.40 -10.86 24.98
CA ASP A 184 -9.35 -9.90 24.62
C ASP A 184 -8.82 -9.21 25.89
N LEU A 185 -7.50 -9.07 26.00
CA LEU A 185 -6.86 -8.40 27.13
C LEU A 185 -7.37 -6.96 27.31
N TYR A 186 -7.49 -6.17 26.25
CA TYR A 186 -7.86 -4.77 26.35
C TYR A 186 -9.37 -4.56 26.45
N ASP A 187 -10.17 -5.36 25.75
CA ASP A 187 -11.62 -5.18 25.77
C ASP A 187 -12.26 -5.78 27.03
N ASP A 188 -11.70 -6.88 27.56
CA ASP A 188 -12.31 -7.61 28.67
C ASP A 188 -11.58 -7.45 29.99
N PHE A 189 -10.23 -7.49 30.00
CA PHE A 189 -9.47 -7.49 31.25
C PHE A 189 -9.10 -6.07 31.70
N THR A 190 -8.53 -5.25 30.82
CA THR A 190 -8.09 -3.89 31.15
C THR A 190 -9.19 -2.99 31.78
N PRO A 191 -10.48 -3.06 31.39
CA PRO A 191 -11.51 -2.20 31.99
C PRO A 191 -11.85 -2.55 33.45
N VAL A 192 -11.49 -3.76 33.89
CA VAL A 192 -11.83 -4.31 35.23
C VAL A 192 -10.60 -4.60 36.08
N MET A 193 -9.42 -4.69 35.49
CA MET A 193 -8.14 -4.58 36.19
C MET A 193 -7.95 -3.15 36.69
N GLN A 194 -7.36 -2.96 37.87
CA GLN A 194 -6.98 -1.62 38.32
C GLN A 194 -6.13 -0.95 37.22
N PRO A 195 -6.27 0.38 36.99
CA PRO A 195 -5.76 1.03 35.79
C PRO A 195 -4.23 1.12 35.85
N GLU A 196 -3.54 0.05 35.46
CA GLU A 196 -2.23 0.18 34.84
C GLU A 196 -2.47 0.75 33.45
N ASP A 197 -1.78 1.85 33.14
CA ASP A 197 -1.92 2.72 31.98
C ASP A 197 -2.54 2.04 30.75
N VAL A 198 -3.88 2.13 30.63
CA VAL A 198 -4.55 1.87 29.35
C VAL A 198 -3.84 2.77 28.34
N PRO A 199 -3.24 2.24 27.25
CA PRO A 199 -2.60 3.08 26.26
C PRO A 199 -3.68 3.97 25.69
N VAL A 200 -3.65 5.23 26.08
CA VAL A 200 -4.65 6.17 25.61
C VAL A 200 -4.10 6.88 24.42
N HIS A 201 -5.00 7.13 23.47
CA HIS A 201 -4.80 7.86 22.23
C HIS A 201 -3.53 8.70 22.28
N PRO A 202 -2.42 8.21 21.68
CA PRO A 202 -1.08 8.77 21.89
C PRO A 202 -0.96 10.23 21.42
N TRP A 203 -1.97 10.73 20.71
CA TRP A 203 -2.06 12.11 20.24
C TRP A 203 -2.86 13.04 21.16
N ARG A 204 -3.52 12.58 22.23
CA ARG A 204 -4.28 13.43 23.16
C ARG A 204 -3.43 13.87 24.35
N ALA A 205 -3.43 15.16 24.64
CA ALA A 205 -2.72 15.68 25.81
C ALA A 205 -3.59 15.51 27.07
N ARG A 206 -3.16 14.64 28.01
CA ARG A 206 -3.98 14.29 29.19
C ARG A 206 -3.77 15.19 30.40
N ASN A 207 -2.54 15.71 30.55
CA ASN A 207 -2.10 16.36 31.78
C ASN A 207 -1.46 17.72 31.47
N ILE A 208 -2.15 18.55 30.68
CA ILE A 208 -1.71 19.92 30.49
C ILE A 208 -1.72 20.60 31.86
N ALA A 209 -0.55 20.99 32.33
CA ALA A 209 -0.44 21.83 33.52
C ALA A 209 -0.87 23.24 33.13
N TRP A 210 -1.91 23.76 33.80
CA TRP A 210 -2.43 25.10 33.55
C TRP A 210 -1.97 26.08 34.62
N ARG A 211 -1.54 27.26 34.20
CA ARG A 211 -1.29 28.40 35.08
C ARG A 211 -2.61 29.04 35.53
N ASN A 212 -2.55 29.90 36.54
CA ASN A 212 -3.74 30.57 37.08
C ASN A 212 -4.22 31.75 36.23
N ASN A 213 -3.37 32.29 35.34
CA ASN A 213 -3.69 33.35 34.40
C ASN A 213 -4.21 32.79 33.05
N SER A 214 -4.92 33.62 32.30
CA SER A 214 -5.38 33.30 30.94
C SER A 214 -4.44 33.89 29.89
N ALA A 215 -4.34 33.21 28.75
CA ALA A 215 -3.67 33.76 27.58
C ALA A 215 -4.40 35.03 27.11
N PRO A 216 -3.69 36.03 26.55
CA PRO A 216 -4.32 37.22 26.00
C PRO A 216 -5.36 36.90 24.92
N GLU A 217 -6.45 37.65 24.90
CA GLU A 217 -7.51 37.53 23.88
C GLU A 217 -7.05 38.12 22.54
N GLY A 218 -7.59 37.61 21.43
CA GLY A 218 -7.35 38.16 20.09
C GLY A 218 -5.97 37.84 19.51
N LEU A 219 -5.20 36.92 20.12
CA LEU A 219 -3.92 36.46 19.57
C LEU A 219 -4.12 35.74 18.23
N SER A 220 -3.11 35.85 17.36
CA SER A 220 -3.00 34.96 16.20
C SER A 220 -2.65 33.55 16.67
N PRO A 221 -3.01 32.49 15.92
CA PRO A 221 -2.61 31.13 16.24
C PRO A 221 -1.09 30.97 16.45
N PHE A 222 -0.27 31.64 15.63
CA PHE A 222 1.18 31.60 15.76
C PHE A 222 1.67 32.27 17.05
N ALA A 223 1.09 33.42 17.42
CA ALA A 223 1.45 34.10 18.66
C ALA A 223 1.07 33.26 19.88
N LEU A 224 -0.07 32.56 19.85
CA LEU A 224 -0.46 31.64 20.92
C LEU A 224 0.49 30.44 21.02
N VAL A 225 0.89 29.84 19.89
CA VAL A 225 1.90 28.76 19.87
C VAL A 225 3.23 29.24 20.48
N ARG A 226 3.73 30.42 20.07
CA ARG A 226 4.98 30.99 20.62
C ARG A 226 4.89 31.22 22.12
N LEU A 227 3.78 31.79 22.59
CA LEU A 227 3.53 32.00 24.02
C LEU A 227 3.59 30.67 24.77
N TYR A 228 2.87 29.65 24.30
CA TYR A 228 2.83 28.34 24.95
C TYR A 228 4.16 27.59 24.92
N LEU A 229 4.93 27.68 23.84
CA LEU A 229 6.29 27.13 23.80
C LEU A 229 7.18 27.77 24.87
N GLN A 230 7.14 29.11 24.98
CA GLN A 230 7.92 29.85 25.98
C GLN A 230 7.47 29.54 27.41
N GLU A 231 6.16 29.53 27.68
CA GLU A 231 5.63 29.25 29.02
C GLU A 231 5.92 27.82 29.48
N PHE A 232 5.89 26.86 28.56
CA PHE A 232 6.29 25.50 28.89
C PHE A 232 7.78 25.43 29.28
N GLU A 233 8.65 26.13 28.56
CA GLU A 233 10.09 26.18 28.90
C GLU A 233 10.32 26.84 30.26
N ASP A 234 9.66 27.98 30.51
CA ASP A 234 9.86 28.77 31.73
C ASP A 234 9.21 28.14 32.97
N TYR A 235 8.03 27.53 32.83
CA TYR A 235 7.17 27.14 33.96
C TYR A 235 6.73 25.67 33.94
N GLY A 236 6.94 24.94 32.85
CA GLY A 236 6.36 23.60 32.65
C GLY A 236 4.83 23.59 32.61
N ALA A 237 4.19 24.74 32.31
CA ALA A 237 2.74 24.92 32.33
C ALA A 237 2.30 25.98 31.31
N LEU A 238 1.05 25.90 30.84
CA LEU A 238 0.46 26.83 29.87
C LEU A 238 -0.56 27.76 30.54
N SER A 239 -0.68 29.01 30.08
CA SER A 239 -1.80 29.87 30.45
C SER A 239 -3.14 29.32 29.97
N LYS A 240 -4.22 29.54 30.74
CA LYS A 240 -5.57 29.07 30.39
C LYS A 240 -6.01 29.55 29.01
N LEU A 241 -6.82 28.73 28.35
CA LEU A 241 -7.32 28.97 26.99
C LEU A 241 -7.94 30.37 26.86
N PRO A 242 -7.60 31.14 25.80
CA PRO A 242 -8.31 32.37 25.48
C PRO A 242 -9.70 32.02 24.94
N LYS A 243 -10.67 32.91 25.14
CA LYS A 243 -12.03 32.71 24.61
C LYS A 243 -12.08 32.89 23.11
N GLN A 244 -11.31 33.83 22.56
CA GLN A 244 -11.29 34.16 21.14
C GLN A 244 -9.85 34.41 20.65
N LEU A 245 -9.55 33.87 19.46
CA LEU A 245 -8.39 34.26 18.68
C LEU A 245 -8.73 35.47 17.79
N VAL A 246 -7.75 35.95 17.04
CA VAL A 246 -7.92 37.05 16.06
C VAL A 246 -9.08 36.82 15.08
N THR A 247 -9.40 35.56 14.80
CA THR A 247 -10.55 35.13 14.01
C THR A 247 -10.98 33.72 14.43
N THR A 248 -12.12 33.25 13.91
CA THR A 248 -12.61 31.90 14.11
C THR A 248 -11.92 30.94 13.15
N PHE A 249 -11.44 29.83 13.68
CA PHE A 249 -10.84 28.73 12.91
C PHE A 249 -11.67 27.47 13.13
N SER A 250 -11.81 26.68 12.07
CA SER A 250 -12.47 25.36 12.10
C SER A 250 -11.43 24.28 11.81
N SER A 251 -11.49 23.18 12.57
CA SER A 251 -10.55 22.06 12.44
C SER A 251 -11.13 20.76 13.01
N PRO A 252 -12.33 20.33 12.54
CA PRO A 252 -13.11 19.28 13.19
C PRO A 252 -12.46 17.90 13.15
N GLY A 253 -11.49 17.65 12.25
CA GLY A 253 -10.71 16.41 12.23
C GLY A 253 -9.45 16.44 13.08
N GLY A 254 -9.16 17.55 13.74
CA GLY A 254 -7.97 17.74 14.57
C GLY A 254 -7.02 18.81 14.06
N CYS A 255 -5.85 18.98 14.69
CA CYS A 255 -4.90 20.06 14.41
C CYS A 255 -3.45 19.59 14.59
N TRP A 256 -2.55 20.03 13.72
CA TRP A 256 -1.11 19.73 13.81
C TRP A 256 -0.25 20.99 13.80
N VAL A 257 0.76 21.04 14.66
CA VAL A 257 1.77 22.11 14.72
C VAL A 257 3.11 21.55 14.27
N SER A 258 3.76 22.25 13.35
CA SER A 258 5.04 21.88 12.76
C SER A 258 6.04 23.03 12.90
N LEU A 259 7.30 22.68 13.12
CA LEU A 259 8.45 23.58 13.14
C LEU A 259 9.39 23.22 11.99
N ARG A 260 9.84 24.24 11.26
CA ARG A 260 10.84 24.14 10.19
C ARG A 260 11.87 25.23 10.35
N HIS A 261 13.12 25.01 9.97
CA HIS A 261 14.12 26.09 9.95
C HIS A 261 13.64 27.25 9.07
N ARG A 262 13.64 28.48 9.60
CA ARG A 262 13.00 29.62 8.95
C ARG A 262 13.61 29.95 7.57
N ASN A 263 14.93 29.81 7.45
CA ASN A 263 15.71 30.20 6.27
C ASN A 263 15.89 29.11 5.22
N SER A 264 15.68 27.84 5.58
CA SER A 264 15.86 26.70 4.65
C SER A 264 14.60 25.89 4.42
N GLY A 265 13.58 26.00 5.29
CA GLY A 265 12.37 25.19 5.24
C GLY A 265 12.56 23.73 5.66
N LEU A 266 13.75 23.35 6.18
CA LEU A 266 14.03 21.98 6.63
C LEU A 266 13.17 21.59 7.85
N PRO A 267 12.62 20.35 7.91
CA PRO A 267 11.80 19.88 9.03
C PRO A 267 12.58 19.78 10.33
N VAL A 268 11.98 20.24 11.44
CA VAL A 268 12.58 20.18 12.79
C VAL A 268 11.77 19.28 13.72
N ALA A 269 10.48 19.59 13.91
CA ALA A 269 9.59 18.81 14.76
C ALA A 269 8.14 19.00 14.32
N ARG A 270 7.29 17.99 14.56
CA ARG A 270 5.87 18.06 14.26
C ARG A 270 5.09 17.16 15.21
N THR A 271 3.94 17.64 15.67
CA THR A 271 2.96 16.83 16.42
C THR A 271 1.56 17.41 16.24
N GLY A 272 0.54 16.70 16.72
CA GLY A 272 -0.84 17.13 16.60
C GLY A 272 -1.80 16.23 17.33
N VAL A 273 -3.07 16.48 17.05
CA VAL A 273 -4.23 15.83 17.65
C VAL A 273 -5.17 15.44 16.52
N TRP A 274 -5.69 14.22 16.54
CA TRP A 274 -6.80 13.77 15.69
C TRP A 274 -8.12 13.78 16.46
N CYS A 275 -9.19 14.12 15.75
CA CYS A 275 -10.58 13.97 16.20
C CYS A 275 -11.30 13.05 15.23
N PHE A 276 -11.67 11.85 15.69
CA PHE A 276 -12.36 10.84 14.89
C PHE A 276 -13.88 11.01 14.98
N PRO A 277 -14.64 10.50 13.99
CA PRO A 277 -16.09 10.47 14.08
C PRO A 277 -16.55 9.75 15.37
N GLY A 278 -17.38 10.44 16.16
CA GLY A 278 -17.84 9.96 17.48
C GLY A 278 -17.13 10.60 18.67
N ASP A 279 -15.98 11.26 18.46
CA ASP A 279 -15.30 12.02 19.52
C ASP A 279 -16.08 13.29 19.90
N PRO A 280 -15.96 13.80 21.15
CA PRO A 280 -16.52 15.08 21.55
C PRO A 280 -15.97 16.23 20.70
N GLU A 281 -16.83 17.17 20.31
CA GLU A 281 -16.42 18.35 19.56
C GLU A 281 -15.50 19.25 20.39
N MET A 282 -14.41 19.73 19.78
CA MET A 282 -13.38 20.53 20.44
C MET A 282 -13.20 21.88 19.76
N SER A 283 -13.00 22.92 20.57
CA SER A 283 -12.62 24.23 20.04
C SER A 283 -11.22 24.19 19.45
N PHE A 284 -10.96 25.02 18.43
CA PHE A 284 -9.64 25.15 17.83
C PHE A 284 -8.56 25.57 18.84
N THR A 285 -8.90 26.41 19.84
CA THR A 285 -7.97 26.80 20.90
C THR A 285 -7.55 25.62 21.77
N THR A 286 -8.46 24.70 22.06
CA THR A 286 -8.16 23.47 22.81
C THR A 286 -7.24 22.57 22.00
N LEU A 287 -7.56 22.34 20.73
CA LEU A 287 -6.72 21.55 19.82
C LEU A 287 -5.30 22.11 19.70
N LEU A 288 -5.18 23.44 19.56
CA LEU A 288 -3.88 24.11 19.44
C LEU A 288 -3.08 24.01 20.73
N ALA A 289 -3.72 24.12 21.90
CA ALA A 289 -3.06 23.93 23.19
C ALA A 289 -2.57 22.49 23.39
N GLU A 290 -3.40 21.48 23.09
CA GLU A 290 -3.00 20.07 23.16
C GLU A 290 -1.84 19.77 22.19
N ALA A 291 -1.92 20.22 20.93
CA ALA A 291 -0.86 20.03 19.95
C ALA A 291 0.44 20.74 20.37
N THR A 292 0.34 21.96 20.93
CA THR A 292 1.53 22.69 21.40
C THR A 292 2.13 22.06 22.64
N TRP A 293 1.32 21.58 23.57
CA TRP A 293 1.81 20.83 24.74
C TRP A 293 2.61 19.59 24.32
N ASN A 294 2.05 18.77 23.43
CA ASN A 294 2.73 17.61 22.88
C ASN A 294 4.04 18.00 22.19
N LEU A 295 4.07 19.16 21.51
CA LEU A 295 5.25 19.65 20.81
C LEU A 295 6.32 20.03 21.81
N SER A 296 5.97 20.76 22.86
CA SER A 296 6.91 21.16 23.92
C SER A 296 7.51 19.96 24.64
N CYS A 297 6.70 18.93 24.93
CA CYS A 297 7.21 17.67 25.49
C CYS A 297 8.24 17.00 24.57
N LEU A 298 7.95 16.93 23.27
CA LEU A 298 8.85 16.37 22.26
C LEU A 298 10.16 17.16 22.17
N LEU A 299 10.08 18.50 22.09
CA LEU A 299 11.25 19.38 22.03
C LEU A 299 12.15 19.21 23.27
N LYS A 300 11.55 19.14 24.46
CA LYS A 300 12.28 18.91 25.72
C LYS A 300 12.95 17.53 25.75
N GLN A 301 12.24 16.49 25.30
CA GLN A 301 12.79 15.13 25.22
C GLN A 301 14.02 15.06 24.31
N HIS A 302 14.00 15.78 23.19
CA HIS A 302 15.08 15.77 22.19
C HIS A 302 16.07 16.94 22.31
N LYS A 303 15.90 17.83 23.29
CA LYS A 303 16.74 19.03 23.52
C LYS A 303 16.84 19.95 22.29
N ILE A 304 15.71 20.22 21.64
CA ILE A 304 15.62 21.04 20.43
C ILE A 304 15.22 22.48 20.79
N ASP A 305 15.95 23.48 20.28
CA ASP A 305 15.61 24.91 20.40
C ASP A 305 14.71 25.40 19.24
N PRO A 306 13.47 25.87 19.50
CA PRO A 306 12.53 26.32 18.47
C PRO A 306 12.75 27.78 17.99
N THR A 307 13.71 28.53 18.55
CA THR A 307 13.87 29.98 18.29
C THR A 307 14.15 30.30 16.82
N GLY A 308 14.96 29.49 16.13
CA GLY A 308 15.29 29.64 14.70
C GLY A 308 14.27 29.04 13.72
N CYS A 309 13.13 28.55 14.22
CA CYS A 309 12.12 27.88 13.40
C CYS A 309 11.02 28.83 12.95
N GLY A 310 10.41 28.60 11.79
CA GLY A 310 9.07 29.06 11.44
C GLY A 310 8.00 28.05 11.88
N ILE A 311 6.78 28.53 12.12
CA ILE A 311 5.63 27.70 12.52
C ILE A 311 4.69 27.45 11.32
N GLY A 312 4.23 26.20 11.18
CA GLY A 312 3.12 25.84 10.31
C GLY A 312 2.04 25.09 11.09
N ILE A 313 0.78 25.46 10.88
CA ILE A 313 -0.38 24.87 11.55
C ILE A 313 -1.27 24.23 10.47
N SER A 314 -1.47 22.91 10.55
CA SER A 314 -2.35 22.19 9.63
C SER A 314 -3.73 22.04 10.27
N GLN A 315 -4.73 22.67 9.66
CA GLN A 315 -6.14 22.52 9.99
C GLN A 315 -6.69 21.30 9.27
N ILE A 316 -7.19 20.33 10.01
CA ILE A 316 -7.73 19.09 9.47
C ILE A 316 -9.26 19.23 9.41
N GLY A 317 -9.80 19.12 8.19
CA GLY A 317 -11.23 19.01 7.96
C GLY A 317 -11.81 17.73 8.53
N GLN A 318 -13.12 17.54 8.41
CA GLN A 318 -13.78 16.35 8.96
C GLN A 318 -13.17 15.06 8.37
N LEU A 319 -12.93 14.08 9.23
CA LEU A 319 -12.48 12.75 8.79
C LEU A 319 -13.68 11.98 8.23
N GLU A 320 -13.66 11.73 6.93
CA GLU A 320 -14.68 10.94 6.23
C GLU A 320 -14.16 9.53 6.00
N GLN A 321 -14.86 8.52 6.53
CA GLN A 321 -14.52 7.13 6.23
C GLN A 321 -14.71 6.87 4.73
N CYS A 322 -13.73 6.25 4.09
CA CYS A 322 -13.75 5.95 2.66
C CYS A 322 -13.17 4.56 2.36
N LEU A 323 -13.37 4.09 1.14
CA LEU A 323 -12.69 2.89 0.63
C LEU A 323 -11.26 3.24 0.19
N GLN A 324 -10.44 2.22 -0.09
CA GLN A 324 -9.06 2.47 -0.55
C GLN A 324 -9.05 3.13 -1.93
N GLY A 325 -9.93 2.71 -2.84
CA GLY A 325 -10.10 3.29 -4.18
C GLY A 325 -10.59 4.74 -4.16
N ASP A 326 -11.19 5.20 -3.06
CA ASP A 326 -11.62 6.61 -2.91
C ASP A 326 -10.46 7.56 -2.56
N ALA A 327 -9.25 7.01 -2.37
CA ALA A 327 -8.07 7.81 -2.08
C ALA A 327 -7.67 8.63 -3.31
N ASP A 328 -7.51 9.94 -3.11
CA ASP A 328 -7.00 10.87 -4.12
C ASP A 328 -5.93 11.75 -3.49
N ASN A 329 -4.67 11.38 -3.72
CA ASN A 329 -3.50 12.08 -3.21
C ASN A 329 -3.41 13.54 -3.70
N ASN A 330 -4.14 13.95 -4.75
CA ASN A 330 -4.17 15.34 -5.17
C ASN A 330 -5.11 16.20 -4.30
N CYS A 331 -6.13 15.58 -3.70
CA CYS A 331 -7.24 16.29 -3.08
C CYS A 331 -7.31 16.09 -1.56
N TYR A 332 -6.86 14.95 -1.04
CA TYR A 332 -7.12 14.54 0.34
C TYR A 332 -5.89 13.97 1.05
N GLY A 333 -5.77 14.29 2.33
CA GLY A 333 -4.93 13.52 3.24
C GLY A 333 -5.63 12.22 3.63
N LEU A 334 -4.85 11.21 3.96
CA LEU A 334 -5.33 9.93 4.47
C LEU A 334 -4.96 9.77 5.94
N VAL A 335 -5.89 9.20 6.71
CA VAL A 335 -5.67 8.73 8.08
C VAL A 335 -6.16 7.29 8.15
N CYS A 336 -5.28 6.37 8.51
CA CYS A 336 -5.59 4.97 8.71
C CYS A 336 -5.61 4.67 10.20
N ARG A 337 -6.68 4.04 10.70
CA ARG A 337 -6.82 3.61 12.09
C ARG A 337 -6.99 2.09 12.14
N SER A 338 -6.21 1.42 12.98
CA SER A 338 -6.35 -0.02 13.17
C SER A 338 -7.66 -0.33 13.90
N THR A 339 -8.33 -1.40 13.47
CA THR A 339 -9.51 -1.92 14.17
C THR A 339 -9.14 -2.91 15.27
N GLU A 340 -7.86 -3.27 15.40
CA GLU A 340 -7.35 -4.19 16.45
C GLU A 340 -6.50 -3.45 17.50
N ARG A 341 -5.88 -2.33 17.11
CA ARG A 341 -5.07 -1.46 17.97
C ARG A 341 -5.57 -0.04 17.79
N GLU A 342 -6.66 0.34 18.45
CA GLU A 342 -7.29 1.64 18.18
C GLU A 342 -6.38 2.86 18.38
N TRP A 343 -5.35 2.75 19.22
CA TRP A 343 -4.30 3.76 19.42
C TRP A 343 -3.30 3.84 18.27
N GLN A 344 -3.27 2.85 17.37
CA GLN A 344 -2.42 2.82 16.20
C GLN A 344 -3.07 3.57 15.05
N VAL A 345 -2.50 4.73 14.75
CA VAL A 345 -2.95 5.62 13.68
C VAL A 345 -1.77 5.98 12.80
N GLY A 346 -1.97 5.84 11.50
CA GLY A 346 -1.06 6.26 10.46
C GLY A 346 -1.69 7.36 9.63
N SER A 347 -0.91 8.29 9.09
CA SER A 347 -1.46 9.33 8.22
C SER A 347 -0.48 9.74 7.15
N ALA A 348 -0.99 10.30 6.06
CA ALA A 348 -0.18 10.88 4.99
C ALA A 348 -0.93 12.06 4.39
N LEU A 349 -0.30 13.24 4.37
CA LEU A 349 -0.89 14.43 3.77
C LEU A 349 -0.92 14.29 2.23
N PRO A 350 -1.79 15.03 1.51
CA PRO A 350 -1.82 14.99 0.05
C PRO A 350 -0.55 15.62 -0.51
N ARG A 351 -0.04 15.09 -1.62
CA ARG A 351 1.10 15.64 -2.37
C ARG A 351 2.32 15.89 -1.46
N MET A 352 2.64 14.93 -0.58
CA MET A 352 3.88 14.98 0.19
C MET A 352 5.09 14.68 -0.70
N PRO A 353 6.28 15.20 -0.36
CA PRO A 353 7.52 14.75 -0.98
C PRO A 353 7.68 13.24 -0.85
N GLY A 354 8.39 12.63 -1.78
CA GLY A 354 8.53 11.18 -1.96
C GLY A 354 7.28 10.43 -2.44
N ILE A 355 6.07 10.95 -2.20
CA ILE A 355 4.84 10.15 -2.35
C ILE A 355 4.19 10.29 -3.72
N THR A 356 3.98 9.15 -4.38
CA THR A 356 3.41 9.06 -5.73
C THR A 356 2.05 8.40 -5.79
N GLY A 357 1.04 9.18 -6.19
CA GLY A 357 -0.32 8.67 -6.31
C GLY A 357 -0.92 8.21 -4.98
N SER A 358 -2.11 7.64 -5.04
CA SER A 358 -2.89 7.28 -3.86
C SER A 358 -2.38 6.00 -3.18
N SER A 359 -1.88 5.02 -3.94
CA SER A 359 -1.35 3.76 -3.38
C SER A 359 -0.09 3.99 -2.55
N HIS A 360 0.85 4.81 -3.02
CA HIS A 360 2.01 5.18 -2.21
C HIS A 360 1.59 5.97 -0.95
N GLN A 361 0.63 6.90 -1.08
CA GLN A 361 0.13 7.66 0.07
C GLN A 361 -0.47 6.74 1.15
N LEU A 362 -1.28 5.77 0.75
CA LEU A 362 -1.89 4.79 1.65
C LEU A 362 -0.81 3.96 2.38
N ARG A 363 0.18 3.46 1.66
CA ARG A 363 1.27 2.65 2.23
C ARG A 363 2.15 3.44 3.19
N HIS A 364 2.44 4.69 2.84
CA HIS A 364 3.17 5.58 3.72
C HIS A 364 2.37 5.85 5.01
N ALA A 365 1.05 6.03 4.89
CA ALA A 365 0.18 6.12 6.07
C ALA A 365 0.26 4.84 6.91
N LEU A 366 0.12 3.65 6.32
CA LEU A 366 0.06 2.37 7.03
C LEU A 366 1.41 1.94 7.63
N PHE A 367 2.46 1.81 6.83
CA PHE A 367 3.69 1.12 7.25
C PHE A 367 4.76 2.06 7.78
N ILE A 368 4.89 3.26 7.18
CA ILE A 368 5.91 4.23 7.60
C ILE A 368 5.43 4.99 8.84
N ASN A 369 4.30 5.68 8.74
CA ASN A 369 3.80 6.49 9.85
C ASN A 369 2.98 5.67 10.84
N GLY A 370 2.18 4.73 10.33
CA GLY A 370 1.25 3.95 11.13
C GLY A 370 1.82 2.68 11.72
N LYS A 371 2.96 2.15 11.26
CA LYS A 371 3.56 0.89 11.73
C LYS A 371 2.54 -0.27 11.86
N PHE A 372 1.63 -0.37 10.90
CA PHE A 372 0.65 -1.44 10.81
C PHE A 372 1.36 -2.74 10.44
N ARG A 373 0.82 -3.87 10.89
CA ARG A 373 1.25 -5.19 10.40
C ARG A 373 0.66 -5.46 9.03
N ALA A 374 1.28 -6.37 8.26
CA ALA A 374 0.94 -6.61 6.85
C ALA A 374 -0.53 -7.04 6.63
N ARG A 375 -1.12 -7.73 7.61
CA ARG A 375 -2.52 -8.21 7.55
C ARG A 375 -3.43 -7.59 8.60
N GLU A 376 -2.98 -6.52 9.26
CA GLU A 376 -3.79 -5.85 10.28
C GLU A 376 -4.99 -5.15 9.65
N PRO A 377 -6.22 -5.39 10.13
CA PRO A 377 -7.39 -4.72 9.61
C PRO A 377 -7.41 -3.24 10.02
N PHE A 378 -7.84 -2.39 9.09
CA PHE A 378 -7.85 -0.94 9.28
C PHE A 378 -9.03 -0.26 8.60
N ILE A 379 -9.37 0.92 9.10
CA ILE A 379 -10.30 1.86 8.47
C ILE A 379 -9.48 2.99 7.84
N VAL A 380 -9.82 3.36 6.61
CA VAL A 380 -9.27 4.54 5.93
C VAL A 380 -10.24 5.70 6.07
N TYR A 381 -9.71 6.84 6.49
CA TYR A 381 -10.39 8.12 6.43
C TYR A 381 -9.65 9.03 5.46
N ARG A 382 -10.41 9.77 4.65
CA ARG A 382 -9.91 10.90 3.88
C ARG A 382 -10.29 12.20 4.55
N HIS A 383 -9.50 13.25 4.35
CA HIS A 383 -9.80 14.56 4.89
C HIS A 383 -9.24 15.69 4.03
N LYS A 384 -9.87 16.86 4.10
CA LYS A 384 -9.27 18.11 3.62
C LYS A 384 -8.24 18.62 4.63
N VAL A 385 -7.20 19.30 4.17
CA VAL A 385 -6.20 19.95 5.02
C VAL A 385 -5.86 21.34 4.48
N ASP A 386 -5.98 22.35 5.33
CA ASP A 386 -5.49 23.69 5.05
C ASP A 386 -4.29 23.99 5.94
N LYS A 387 -3.32 24.75 5.44
CA LYS A 387 -2.08 25.02 6.18
C LYS A 387 -1.85 26.51 6.35
N LEU A 388 -1.81 26.94 7.59
CA LEU A 388 -1.42 28.28 7.98
C LEU A 388 0.11 28.29 8.17
N VAL A 389 0.80 29.23 7.52
CA VAL A 389 2.25 29.38 7.63
C VAL A 389 2.59 30.73 8.25
N GLU A 390 3.48 30.74 9.23
CA GLU A 390 3.94 31.96 9.90
C GLU A 390 4.65 32.88 8.89
N ALA A 391 4.33 34.18 8.93
CA ALA A 391 4.83 35.16 7.97
C ALA A 391 6.37 35.16 7.91
N GLY A 392 6.91 35.07 6.68
CA GLY A 392 8.34 35.05 6.41
C GLY A 392 9.03 33.69 6.61
N ALA A 393 8.30 32.62 6.96
CA ALA A 393 8.86 31.28 6.99
C ALA A 393 8.81 30.63 5.60
N LEU A 394 9.92 30.01 5.18
CA LEU A 394 9.94 29.16 3.99
C LEU A 394 9.20 27.85 4.27
N TRP A 395 8.24 27.51 3.41
CA TRP A 395 7.38 26.34 3.61
C TRP A 395 7.08 25.60 2.31
N PRO A 396 7.06 24.26 2.35
CA PRO A 396 6.50 23.40 1.30
C PRO A 396 5.10 23.84 0.84
N THR A 397 4.88 23.87 -0.47
CA THR A 397 3.54 24.06 -1.06
C THR A 397 2.69 22.77 -1.06
N GLY A 398 3.33 21.59 -0.98
CA GLY A 398 2.65 20.31 -0.76
C GLY A 398 2.10 20.09 0.66
N GLY A 399 1.27 19.08 0.85
CA GLY A 399 0.63 18.77 2.13
C GLY A 399 -0.56 19.67 2.48
N CYS A 400 -1.24 20.22 1.47
CA CYS A 400 -2.47 21.00 1.56
C CYS A 400 -3.48 20.45 0.55
N SER A 401 -4.77 20.42 0.90
CA SER A 401 -5.86 19.96 0.03
C SER A 401 -6.34 21.05 -0.92
N THR A 402 -6.28 22.30 -0.48
CA THR A 402 -6.40 23.46 -1.35
C THR A 402 -5.03 23.73 -1.97
N ASN A 403 -5.01 24.09 -3.25
CA ASN A 403 -3.85 24.82 -3.76
C ASN A 403 -3.81 26.11 -2.95
N THR A 404 -2.87 26.27 -2.01
CA THR A 404 -2.63 27.54 -1.33
C THR A 404 -1.97 28.55 -2.28
N SER A 405 -2.53 28.65 -3.49
CA SER A 405 -2.36 29.65 -4.54
C SER A 405 -3.72 30.19 -5.04
N ASP A 406 -4.85 29.86 -4.40
CA ASP A 406 -6.11 30.56 -4.63
C ASP A 406 -6.07 31.89 -3.85
N LEU A 407 -5.96 33.04 -4.51
CA LEU A 407 -7.17 33.73 -4.99
C LEU A 407 -6.91 34.80 -6.07
N SER A 408 -5.89 34.70 -6.93
CA SER A 408 -5.74 35.67 -8.02
C SER A 408 -5.25 35.20 -9.39
N VAL A 409 -4.89 33.93 -9.61
CA VAL A 409 -4.30 33.52 -10.90
C VAL A 409 -4.77 32.14 -11.44
N CYS A 410 -5.48 31.32 -10.67
CA CYS A 410 -5.81 29.95 -11.10
C CYS A 410 -7.13 29.87 -11.90
N THR A 411 -7.19 30.52 -13.06
CA THR A 411 -8.08 30.09 -14.13
C THR A 411 -7.49 28.84 -14.78
N ASP A 412 -8.10 27.68 -14.52
CA ASP A 412 -8.01 26.41 -15.27
C ASP A 412 -6.66 26.15 -16.00
N LEU A 413 -5.75 25.43 -15.33
CA LEU A 413 -4.44 25.04 -15.89
C LEU A 413 -4.56 24.25 -17.20
N GLU A 414 -5.64 23.48 -17.40
CA GLU A 414 -5.84 22.75 -18.66
C GLU A 414 -6.21 23.72 -19.78
N ARG A 415 -7.11 24.67 -19.51
CA ARG A 415 -7.40 25.78 -20.43
C ARG A 415 -6.15 26.59 -20.73
N THR A 416 -5.34 26.90 -19.71
CA THR A 416 -4.08 27.64 -19.88
C THR A 416 -3.10 26.86 -20.75
N ALA A 417 -2.90 25.57 -20.48
CA ALA A 417 -2.02 24.73 -21.29
C ALA A 417 -2.49 24.62 -22.74
N ASN A 418 -3.80 24.48 -22.97
CA ASN A 418 -4.39 24.45 -24.31
C ASN A 418 -4.13 25.77 -25.08
N ILE A 419 -4.34 26.91 -24.42
CA ILE A 419 -4.06 28.23 -25.01
C ILE A 419 -2.57 28.38 -25.33
N LEU A 420 -1.69 28.03 -24.40
CA LEU A 420 -0.24 28.13 -24.59
C LEU A 420 0.27 27.20 -25.71
N LEU A 421 -0.23 25.96 -25.78
CA LEU A 421 0.11 25.02 -26.86
C LEU A 421 -0.43 25.48 -28.23
N SER A 422 -1.64 26.04 -28.26
CA SER A 422 -2.23 26.64 -29.47
C SER A 422 -1.46 27.87 -29.93
N ARG A 423 -0.99 28.71 -28.99
CA ARG A 423 -0.15 29.86 -29.29
C ARG A 423 1.22 29.43 -29.81
N ALA A 424 1.86 28.46 -29.16
CA ALA A 424 3.16 27.93 -29.56
C ALA A 424 3.13 27.39 -31.00
N ILE A 425 2.13 26.58 -31.39
CA ILE A 425 2.05 26.05 -32.75
C ILE A 425 1.79 27.16 -33.78
N ALA A 426 1.04 28.21 -33.43
CA ALA A 426 0.79 29.34 -34.33
C ALA A 426 2.06 30.17 -34.56
N LEU A 427 2.86 30.41 -33.51
CA LEU A 427 4.18 31.06 -33.63
C LEU A 427 5.16 30.22 -34.46
N ILE A 428 5.20 28.89 -34.25
CA ILE A 428 6.03 27.97 -35.05
C ILE A 428 5.64 28.02 -36.54
N ARG A 429 4.36 28.27 -36.85
CA ARG A 429 3.84 28.44 -38.21
C ARG A 429 4.05 29.85 -38.78
N GLY A 430 4.68 30.76 -38.03
CA GLY A 430 4.96 32.13 -38.46
C GLY A 430 3.77 33.09 -38.37
N ALA A 431 2.76 32.78 -37.56
CA ALA A 431 1.66 33.72 -37.31
C ALA A 431 2.13 34.87 -36.38
N GLU A 432 1.76 36.10 -36.71
CA GLU A 432 1.84 37.24 -35.78
C GLU A 432 0.63 37.20 -34.86
N ILE A 433 0.86 37.09 -33.55
CA ILE A 433 -0.20 36.98 -32.55
C ILE A 433 0.02 38.06 -31.49
N GLU A 434 -0.94 38.97 -31.36
CA GLU A 434 -0.90 40.00 -30.32
C GLU A 434 -0.80 39.37 -28.91
N PRO A 435 -0.05 39.98 -27.98
CA PRO A 435 0.07 39.45 -26.62
C PRO A 435 -1.23 39.67 -25.85
N ASP A 436 -2.04 38.62 -25.70
CA ASP A 436 -3.16 38.65 -24.75
C ASP A 436 -2.61 38.53 -23.32
N GLN A 437 -2.67 39.60 -22.55
CA GLN A 437 -2.12 39.65 -21.18
C GLN A 437 -3.03 38.99 -20.13
N THR A 438 -4.22 38.49 -20.50
CA THR A 438 -5.19 37.94 -19.54
C THR A 438 -4.90 36.52 -19.05
N LEU A 439 -3.85 35.88 -19.57
CA LEU A 439 -3.38 34.58 -19.12
C LEU A 439 -1.94 34.64 -18.65
N PHE A 440 -1.70 34.43 -17.35
CA PHE A 440 -0.39 33.97 -16.97
C PHE A 440 -0.41 33.06 -15.73
N LEU A 441 0.56 32.14 -15.65
CA LEU A 441 0.80 31.22 -14.55
C LEU A 441 1.34 31.95 -13.30
N SER A 442 1.35 31.34 -12.12
CA SER A 442 2.01 31.98 -10.96
C SER A 442 3.50 32.23 -11.24
N ASP A 443 4.07 33.26 -10.61
CA ASP A 443 5.50 33.58 -10.69
C ASP A 443 6.43 32.42 -10.29
N ARG A 444 5.92 31.38 -9.63
CA ARG A 444 6.69 30.21 -9.17
C ARG A 444 6.85 29.08 -10.18
N ASN A 445 6.26 29.18 -11.37
CA ASN A 445 6.24 28.08 -12.32
C ASN A 445 7.33 28.20 -13.39
N THR A 446 8.00 27.10 -13.71
CA THR A 446 8.93 27.00 -14.84
C THR A 446 8.26 26.24 -15.97
N CYS A 447 8.22 26.82 -17.16
CA CYS A 447 7.66 26.19 -18.35
C CYS A 447 8.77 25.56 -19.17
N PHE A 448 8.56 24.33 -19.62
CA PHE A 448 9.37 23.68 -20.64
C PHE A 448 8.53 23.35 -21.86
N LEU A 449 8.99 23.76 -23.03
CA LEU A 449 8.40 23.39 -24.31
C LEU A 449 9.32 22.41 -25.01
N THR A 450 8.77 21.25 -25.37
CA THR A 450 9.48 20.20 -26.10
C THR A 450 8.78 19.97 -27.43
N ILE A 451 9.56 19.92 -28.51
CA ILE A 451 9.10 19.69 -29.88
C ILE A 451 9.61 18.34 -30.34
N TYR A 452 8.69 17.56 -30.89
CA TYR A 452 8.99 16.24 -31.42
C TYR A 452 8.56 16.15 -32.89
N HIS A 453 9.29 15.34 -33.64
CA HIS A 453 8.89 14.87 -34.97
C HIS A 453 8.97 13.36 -34.98
N ARG A 454 7.87 12.71 -35.38
CA ARG A 454 7.72 11.26 -35.21
C ARG A 454 8.08 10.88 -33.78
N ASP A 455 9.06 10.00 -33.58
CA ASP A 455 9.55 9.42 -32.32
C ASP A 455 10.79 10.11 -31.73
N THR A 456 11.25 11.19 -32.33
CA THR A 456 12.50 11.83 -31.92
C THR A 456 12.24 13.19 -31.27
N GLN A 457 12.87 13.44 -30.12
CA GLN A 457 12.92 14.78 -29.54
C GLN A 457 13.81 15.68 -30.39
N CYS A 458 13.19 16.66 -31.05
CA CYS A 458 13.89 17.59 -31.93
C CYS A 458 14.34 18.85 -31.19
N ALA A 459 13.59 19.33 -30.20
CA ALA A 459 13.99 20.51 -29.43
C ALA A 459 13.37 20.47 -28.03
N CYS A 460 14.08 21.03 -27.04
CA CYS A 460 13.56 21.22 -25.69
C CYS A 460 14.17 22.47 -25.08
N GLY A 461 13.36 23.33 -24.49
CA GLY A 461 13.82 24.51 -23.77
C GLY A 461 12.96 24.79 -22.55
N GLY A 462 13.57 25.36 -21.52
CA GLY A 462 12.91 25.72 -20.27
C GLY A 462 13.12 27.19 -19.93
N ARG A 463 12.08 27.84 -19.40
CA ARG A 463 12.16 29.20 -18.89
C ARG A 463 11.17 29.41 -17.76
N ARG A 464 11.57 30.19 -16.75
CA ARG A 464 10.60 30.78 -15.83
C ARG A 464 9.84 31.86 -16.60
N CYS A 465 8.58 31.58 -16.89
CA CYS A 465 7.70 32.54 -17.55
C CYS A 465 6.87 33.18 -16.45
N VAL A 466 6.76 34.51 -16.45
CA VAL A 466 5.83 35.32 -15.64
C VAL A 466 4.87 36.16 -16.52
N SER A 467 5.00 36.03 -17.85
CA SER A 467 4.18 36.70 -18.86
C SER A 467 4.09 35.91 -20.18
N VAL A 468 3.09 36.21 -21.02
CA VAL A 468 2.97 35.63 -22.37
C VAL A 468 4.18 35.99 -23.25
N ALA A 469 4.74 37.20 -23.11
CA ALA A 469 5.92 37.60 -23.86
C ALA A 469 7.14 36.72 -23.58
N GLU A 470 7.34 36.29 -22.32
CA GLU A 470 8.42 35.37 -21.96
C GLU A 470 8.14 33.94 -22.43
N PHE A 471 6.87 33.53 -22.52
CA PHE A 471 6.49 32.27 -23.14
C PHE A 471 6.76 32.30 -24.65
N ASP A 472 6.44 33.36 -25.35
CA ASP A 472 6.75 33.52 -26.77
C ASP A 472 8.26 33.51 -27.01
N ALA A 473 9.02 34.19 -26.15
CA ALA A 473 10.48 34.14 -26.18
C ALA A 473 11.03 32.71 -25.95
N LEU A 474 10.37 31.91 -25.12
CA LEU A 474 10.68 30.49 -24.97
C LEU A 474 10.39 29.73 -26.27
N VAL A 475 9.21 29.92 -26.90
CA VAL A 475 8.86 29.28 -28.18
C VAL A 475 9.91 29.62 -29.25
N HIS A 476 10.25 30.89 -29.41
CA HIS A 476 11.26 31.34 -30.36
C HIS A 476 12.63 30.69 -30.09
N ALA A 477 13.08 30.66 -28.84
CA ALA A 477 14.35 30.01 -28.50
C ALA A 477 14.36 28.52 -28.85
N VAL A 478 13.26 27.79 -28.58
CA VAL A 478 13.13 26.36 -28.90
C VAL A 478 13.11 26.13 -30.42
N THR A 479 12.52 27.02 -31.21
CA THR A 479 12.48 26.89 -32.68
C THR A 479 13.81 27.13 -33.38
N GLN A 480 14.83 27.65 -32.71
CA GLN A 480 16.17 27.83 -33.28
C GLN A 480 17.03 26.56 -33.19
N ASP A 481 16.52 25.46 -32.66
CA ASP A 481 17.25 24.20 -32.59
C ASP A 481 17.47 23.62 -34.01
N GLN A 482 18.73 23.35 -34.35
CA GLN A 482 19.13 22.87 -35.69
C GLN A 482 18.47 21.54 -36.07
N ARG A 483 18.06 20.73 -35.09
CA ARG A 483 17.36 19.46 -35.35
C ARG A 483 15.96 19.63 -35.91
N LEU A 484 15.42 20.86 -35.93
CA LEU A 484 14.14 21.18 -36.57
C LEU A 484 14.28 21.52 -38.06
N GLU A 485 15.49 21.65 -38.59
CA GLU A 485 15.72 21.99 -39.99
C GLU A 485 15.07 20.96 -40.93
N GLY A 486 14.22 21.43 -41.86
CA GLY A 486 13.53 20.58 -42.83
C GLY A 486 12.27 19.88 -42.33
N ILE A 487 11.89 20.07 -41.06
CA ILE A 487 10.68 19.47 -40.48
C ILE A 487 9.48 20.41 -40.65
N PRO A 488 8.39 19.99 -41.34
CA PRO A 488 7.20 20.83 -41.48
C PRO A 488 6.48 21.06 -40.15
N ALA A 489 6.06 22.29 -39.87
CA ALA A 489 5.28 22.67 -38.68
C ALA A 489 3.92 21.95 -38.55
N THR A 490 3.46 21.25 -39.58
CA THR A 490 2.25 20.40 -39.55
C THR A 490 2.54 18.99 -39.03
N GLN A 491 3.81 18.59 -38.94
CA GLN A 491 4.24 17.25 -38.54
C GLN A 491 4.85 17.21 -37.14
N VAL A 492 4.84 18.34 -36.42
CA VAL A 492 5.41 18.42 -35.08
C VAL A 492 4.36 18.17 -34.01
N VAL A 493 4.76 17.49 -32.95
CA VAL A 493 4.01 17.31 -31.72
C VAL A 493 4.64 18.20 -30.65
N LEU A 494 3.80 18.92 -29.90
CA LEU A 494 4.27 19.82 -28.84
C LEU A 494 3.95 19.25 -27.48
N GLN A 495 4.90 19.31 -26.57
CA GLN A 495 4.68 19.00 -25.16
C GLN A 495 5.04 20.20 -24.31
N LEU A 496 4.09 20.62 -23.49
CA LEU A 496 4.27 21.65 -22.47
C LEU A 496 4.39 20.98 -21.11
N SER A 497 5.53 21.15 -20.45
CA SER A 497 5.72 20.75 -19.04
C SER A 497 5.74 21.98 -18.16
N ILE A 498 4.90 22.00 -17.12
CA ILE A 498 4.87 23.06 -16.11
C ILE A 498 5.39 22.46 -14.81
N LEU A 499 6.47 23.04 -14.30
CA LEU A 499 7.12 22.66 -13.05
C LEU A 499 6.64 23.60 -11.96
N SER A 500 6.11 23.04 -10.88
CA SER A 500 5.62 23.76 -9.69
C SER A 500 6.22 23.19 -8.42
N ASP A 501 5.94 23.84 -7.28
CA ASP A 501 6.17 23.28 -5.95
C ASP A 501 7.62 22.87 -5.67
N CYS A 502 8.57 23.75 -5.98
CA CYS A 502 9.99 23.48 -5.79
C CYS A 502 10.33 23.18 -4.32
N TRP A 503 10.90 21.99 -4.07
CA TRP A 503 11.53 21.63 -2.81
C TRP A 503 13.03 21.65 -2.92
N SER A 504 13.67 22.39 -2.02
CA SER A 504 15.13 22.47 -1.96
C SER A 504 15.68 21.71 -0.76
N SER A 505 16.82 21.05 -0.94
CA SER A 505 17.53 20.30 0.10
C SER A 505 19.03 20.35 -0.17
N ALA A 506 19.84 20.21 0.89
CA ALA A 506 21.29 20.08 0.76
C ALA A 506 21.67 18.71 0.16
N ASP A 507 20.93 17.67 0.52
CA ASP A 507 21.02 16.32 -0.05
C ASP A 507 19.94 16.11 -1.11
N ILE A 508 20.09 15.06 -1.94
CA ILE A 508 19.10 14.67 -2.94
C ILE A 508 17.74 14.46 -2.23
N PRO A 509 16.69 15.24 -2.59
CA PRO A 509 15.37 15.09 -1.97
C PRO A 509 14.73 13.78 -2.39
N GLU A 510 13.81 13.24 -1.57
CA GLU A 510 13.02 12.08 -1.96
C GLU A 510 12.14 12.43 -3.19
N PHE A 511 12.35 11.71 -4.30
CA PHE A 511 11.73 11.99 -5.58
C PHE A 511 11.43 10.69 -6.34
N VAL A 512 10.57 10.79 -7.34
CA VAL A 512 10.27 9.68 -8.25
C VAL A 512 10.73 9.99 -9.67
N ALA A 513 11.75 9.25 -10.09
CA ALA A 513 12.20 9.20 -11.47
C ALA A 513 11.01 8.86 -12.39
N GLY A 514 10.87 9.64 -13.46
CA GLY A 514 9.75 9.50 -14.40
C GLY A 514 8.48 10.26 -14.03
N LYS A 515 8.46 10.97 -12.90
CA LYS A 515 7.32 11.81 -12.50
C LYS A 515 7.72 13.20 -12.04
N ASP A 516 8.73 13.29 -11.19
CA ASP A 516 9.26 14.54 -10.70
C ASP A 516 10.38 15.05 -11.62
N ALA A 517 10.47 16.37 -11.78
CA ALA A 517 11.67 16.97 -12.35
C ALA A 517 12.68 17.19 -11.21
N LEU A 518 13.96 16.96 -11.50
CA LEU A 518 15.04 17.15 -10.55
C LEU A 518 15.94 18.28 -11.07
N GLY A 519 16.32 19.17 -10.18
CA GLY A 519 17.18 20.32 -10.45
C GLY A 519 18.38 20.34 -9.52
N LEU A 520 19.48 20.90 -10.01
CA LEU A 520 20.68 21.17 -9.24
C LEU A 520 21.08 22.62 -9.46
N VAL A 521 21.19 23.36 -8.36
CA VAL A 521 21.55 24.77 -8.35
C VAL A 521 22.87 24.95 -7.61
N SER A 522 23.79 25.65 -8.25
CA SER A 522 25.04 26.14 -7.67
C SER A 522 25.10 27.67 -7.74
N ALA A 523 26.18 28.27 -7.25
CA ALA A 523 26.40 29.72 -7.38
C ALA A 523 26.54 30.19 -8.84
N THR A 524 26.87 29.29 -9.77
CA THR A 524 27.21 29.62 -11.17
C THR A 524 26.36 28.91 -12.21
N SER A 525 25.58 27.89 -11.83
CA SER A 525 24.78 27.09 -12.76
C SER A 525 23.45 26.64 -12.15
N GLU A 526 22.43 26.54 -13.00
CA GLU A 526 21.14 25.91 -12.71
C GLU A 526 20.87 24.89 -13.82
N SER A 527 20.69 23.64 -13.43
CA SER A 527 20.39 22.54 -14.37
C SER A 527 19.14 21.82 -13.90
N ILE A 528 18.27 21.47 -14.84
CA ILE A 528 17.05 20.71 -14.58
C ILE A 528 16.97 19.55 -15.57
N LEU A 529 16.56 18.38 -15.07
CA LEU A 529 16.11 17.24 -15.85
C LEU A 529 14.60 17.08 -15.70
N LEU A 530 13.92 17.00 -16.84
CA LEU A 530 12.50 16.68 -16.89
C LEU A 530 12.27 15.18 -16.62
N PRO A 531 11.12 14.79 -16.06
CA PRO A 531 10.82 13.39 -15.78
C PRO A 531 10.85 12.49 -17.02
N GLY A 532 10.57 13.04 -18.20
CA GLY A 532 10.64 12.32 -19.47
C GLY A 532 12.01 11.69 -19.75
N VAL A 533 13.10 12.26 -19.23
CA VAL A 533 14.45 11.72 -19.43
C VAL A 533 14.65 10.38 -18.70
N ALA A 534 14.16 10.27 -17.46
CA ALA A 534 14.18 9.00 -16.73
C ALA A 534 13.40 7.91 -17.47
N VAL A 535 12.26 8.32 -18.04
CA VAL A 535 11.42 7.46 -18.87
C VAL A 535 12.19 7.05 -20.12
N GLU A 536 12.54 7.97 -21.02
CA GLU A 536 13.20 7.69 -22.30
C GLU A 536 14.47 6.85 -22.16
N GLN A 537 15.29 7.13 -21.16
CA GLN A 537 16.57 6.43 -20.96
C GLN A 537 16.48 5.24 -20.00
N ASN A 538 15.29 4.94 -19.47
CA ASN A 538 15.04 3.87 -18.52
C ASN A 538 15.97 3.95 -17.28
N LEU A 539 16.05 5.14 -16.70
CA LEU A 539 16.89 5.43 -15.54
C LEU A 539 16.10 5.18 -14.25
N ASP A 540 16.74 4.56 -13.26
CA ASP A 540 16.25 4.58 -11.88
C ASP A 540 16.50 5.95 -11.20
N SER A 541 16.17 6.08 -9.91
CA SER A 541 16.36 7.35 -9.19
C SER A 541 17.83 7.69 -8.97
N GLU A 542 18.71 6.71 -8.78
CA GLU A 542 20.14 6.97 -8.59
C GLU A 542 20.76 7.39 -9.93
N GLU A 543 20.46 6.65 -11.00
CA GLU A 543 20.89 6.94 -12.36
C GLU A 543 20.36 8.31 -12.84
N PHE A 544 19.09 8.63 -12.57
CA PHE A 544 18.51 9.93 -12.94
C PHE A 544 19.19 11.11 -12.22
N ALA A 545 19.50 10.96 -10.94
CA ALA A 545 20.25 11.97 -10.20
C ALA A 545 21.70 12.10 -10.70
N ALA A 546 22.35 10.98 -11.04
CA ALA A 546 23.70 10.98 -11.60
C ALA A 546 23.76 11.71 -12.96
N VAL A 547 22.81 11.46 -13.87
CA VAL A 547 22.74 12.18 -15.16
C VAL A 547 22.57 13.68 -14.96
N LEU A 548 21.79 14.11 -13.96
CA LEU A 548 21.65 15.53 -13.66
C LEU A 548 22.97 16.13 -13.15
N PHE A 549 23.64 15.41 -12.25
CA PHE A 549 24.91 15.83 -11.68
C PHE A 549 25.97 15.99 -12.79
N GLU A 550 26.11 15.00 -13.68
CA GLU A 550 27.01 15.06 -14.84
C GLU A 550 26.66 16.23 -15.77
N LYS A 551 25.38 16.41 -16.10
CA LYS A 551 24.90 17.52 -16.96
C LYS A 551 25.20 18.89 -16.37
N SER A 552 25.16 19.02 -15.05
CA SER A 552 25.34 20.30 -14.35
C SER A 552 26.78 20.81 -14.35
N ALA A 553 27.75 19.90 -14.58
CA ALA A 553 29.19 20.17 -14.51
C ALA A 553 29.63 20.88 -13.22
N VAL A 554 28.98 20.58 -12.09
CA VAL A 554 29.30 21.17 -10.79
C VAL A 554 30.36 20.33 -10.07
N ASP A 555 31.40 20.96 -9.52
CA ASP A 555 32.44 20.28 -8.74
C ASP A 555 31.90 19.83 -7.37
N SER A 556 32.43 18.72 -6.84
CA SER A 556 31.99 18.11 -5.58
C SER A 556 32.16 18.98 -4.33
N ASP A 557 33.01 20.02 -4.38
CA ASP A 557 33.30 20.94 -3.26
C ASP A 557 32.43 22.22 -3.28
N THR A 558 31.51 22.33 -4.24
CA THR A 558 30.66 23.52 -4.39
C THR A 558 29.43 23.44 -3.48
N ASN A 559 29.00 24.58 -2.91
CA ASN A 559 27.75 24.62 -2.15
C ASN A 559 26.56 24.44 -3.11
N ILE A 560 26.01 23.23 -3.16
CA ILE A 560 24.91 22.84 -4.06
C ILE A 560 23.58 22.81 -3.32
N SER A 561 22.50 23.07 -4.06
CA SER A 561 21.13 22.92 -3.61
C SER A 561 20.40 22.03 -4.60
N TRP A 562 19.97 20.85 -4.14
CA TRP A 562 19.10 19.98 -4.91
C TRP A 562 17.69 20.51 -4.88
N GLN A 563 17.02 20.47 -6.02
CA GLN A 563 15.65 20.91 -6.20
C GLN A 563 14.80 19.79 -6.77
N ARG A 564 13.60 19.60 -6.23
CA ARG A 564 12.56 18.74 -6.81
C ARG A 564 11.38 19.60 -7.23
N PHE A 565 10.81 19.32 -8.39
CA PHE A 565 9.59 19.96 -8.87
C PHE A 565 8.51 18.94 -9.16
N ASN A 566 7.27 19.29 -8.79
CA ASN A 566 6.10 18.62 -9.33
C ASN A 566 5.96 18.98 -10.80
N THR A 567 5.79 17.99 -11.67
CA THR A 567 5.65 18.23 -13.11
C THR A 567 4.24 17.89 -13.57
N ARG A 568 3.61 18.81 -14.32
CA ARG A 568 2.37 18.56 -15.06
C ARG A 568 2.63 18.74 -16.54
N GLN A 569 2.10 17.86 -17.36
CA GLN A 569 2.40 17.85 -18.79
C GLN A 569 1.13 17.76 -19.63
N TRP A 570 1.17 18.44 -20.77
CA TRP A 570 0.16 18.37 -21.82
C TRP A 570 0.84 18.17 -23.15
N LEU A 571 0.23 17.34 -23.99
CA LEU A 571 0.67 17.04 -25.33
C LEU A 571 -0.37 17.54 -26.32
N ARG A 572 0.09 18.22 -27.36
CA ARG A 572 -0.69 18.59 -28.53
C ARG A 572 -0.28 17.73 -29.71
N ASP A 573 -1.20 16.90 -30.20
CA ASP A 573 -0.95 15.99 -31.33
C ASP A 573 -0.92 16.75 -32.68
N THR A 574 -0.70 16.00 -33.76
CA THR A 574 -0.68 16.54 -35.14
C THR A 574 -2.07 16.97 -35.64
N GLU A 575 -3.15 16.41 -35.08
CA GLU A 575 -4.53 16.68 -35.48
C GLU A 575 -5.09 17.96 -34.84
N GLY A 576 -4.54 18.37 -33.70
CA GLY A 576 -4.99 19.55 -32.98
C GLY A 576 -5.40 19.34 -31.54
N ASN A 577 -5.50 18.08 -31.11
CA ASN A 577 -6.05 17.76 -29.82
C ASN A 577 -5.01 17.95 -28.72
N VAL A 578 -5.44 18.51 -27.60
CA VAL A 578 -4.60 18.70 -26.40
C VAL A 578 -5.06 17.72 -25.35
N HIS A 579 -4.13 16.87 -24.92
CA HIS A 579 -4.38 15.87 -23.89
C HIS A 579 -3.41 16.07 -22.73
N ARG A 580 -3.91 15.89 -21.51
CA ARG A 580 -3.03 15.75 -20.35
C ARG A 580 -2.20 14.48 -20.55
N CYS A 581 -0.88 14.57 -20.36
CA CYS A 581 0.02 13.45 -20.52
C CYS A 581 0.83 13.17 -19.24
N HIS A 582 1.18 11.90 -19.04
CA HIS A 582 2.21 11.47 -18.10
C HIS A 582 3.56 11.52 -18.84
N PRO A 583 4.70 11.68 -18.14
CA PRO A 583 6.01 11.56 -18.77
C PRO A 583 6.19 10.22 -19.52
N SER A 584 5.46 9.17 -19.11
CA SER A 584 5.43 7.83 -19.70
C SER A 584 4.46 7.63 -20.88
N ILE A 585 3.59 8.61 -21.21
CA ILE A 585 2.48 8.44 -22.18
C ILE A 585 2.93 8.20 -23.63
N TRP A 586 4.23 8.14 -23.86
CA TRP A 586 4.78 8.46 -25.16
C TRP A 586 4.54 7.45 -26.26
N VAL A 587 3.82 6.36 -26.03
CA VAL A 587 3.80 5.33 -27.07
C VAL A 587 2.52 4.51 -27.31
N ALA A 588 1.35 4.85 -26.76
CA ALA A 588 0.08 4.28 -27.28
C ALA A 588 -0.63 5.20 -28.30
N THR A 589 -0.36 6.51 -28.29
CA THR A 589 -1.11 7.50 -29.09
C THR A 589 -0.64 7.65 -30.54
N ARG A 590 0.36 6.86 -30.98
CA ARG A 590 1.03 7.08 -32.26
C ARG A 590 0.44 6.39 -33.48
N GLN A 591 -0.34 5.32 -33.33
CA GLN A 591 -0.88 4.55 -34.47
C GLN A 591 -2.25 3.92 -34.23
N CYS A 592 -2.74 3.95 -32.98
CA CYS A 592 -3.97 3.29 -32.60
C CYS A 592 -4.80 4.19 -31.71
N ASP A 593 -6.11 4.06 -31.83
CA ASP A 593 -7.01 4.64 -30.84
C ASP A 593 -6.68 3.96 -29.49
N PRO A 594 -6.19 4.69 -28.46
CA PRO A 594 -5.88 4.10 -27.15
C PRO A 594 -7.13 3.53 -26.45
N TYR A 595 -8.32 3.78 -27.01
CA TYR A 595 -9.58 3.17 -26.58
C TYR A 595 -9.91 1.86 -27.31
N ASP A 596 -9.12 1.45 -28.30
CA ASP A 596 -9.23 0.16 -28.98
C ASP A 596 -8.39 -0.91 -28.28
N LEU A 597 -9.02 -1.59 -27.33
CA LEU A 597 -8.39 -2.67 -26.55
C LEU A 597 -7.98 -3.86 -27.41
N GLU A 598 -8.67 -4.14 -28.52
CA GLU A 598 -8.38 -5.29 -29.37
C GLU A 598 -7.04 -5.12 -30.09
N THR A 599 -6.85 -3.95 -30.72
CA THR A 599 -5.59 -3.60 -31.36
C THR A 599 -4.42 -3.56 -30.36
N VAL A 600 -4.65 -3.06 -29.15
CA VAL A 600 -3.61 -3.05 -28.11
C VAL A 600 -3.26 -4.46 -27.65
N ALA A 601 -4.25 -5.33 -27.48
CA ALA A 601 -4.02 -6.74 -27.15
C ALA A 601 -3.21 -7.46 -28.22
N GLN A 602 -3.46 -7.20 -29.52
CA GLN A 602 -2.66 -7.74 -30.62
C GLN A 602 -1.18 -7.32 -30.51
N TYR A 603 -0.90 -6.09 -30.07
CA TYR A 603 0.48 -5.65 -29.88
C TYR A 603 1.16 -6.27 -28.66
N TRP A 604 0.47 -6.38 -27.53
CA TRP A 604 0.97 -7.12 -26.37
C TRP A 604 1.27 -8.58 -26.72
N LEU A 605 0.38 -9.19 -27.51
CA LEU A 605 0.53 -10.53 -28.05
C LEU A 605 1.79 -10.65 -28.92
N ALA A 606 1.96 -9.77 -29.91
CA ALA A 606 3.13 -9.75 -30.79
C ALA A 606 4.44 -9.53 -30.00
N TRP A 607 4.40 -8.68 -28.97
CA TRP A 607 5.53 -8.46 -28.08
C TRP A 607 5.96 -9.74 -27.37
N LEU A 608 5.04 -10.43 -26.70
CA LEU A 608 5.34 -11.67 -25.99
C LEU A 608 5.81 -12.77 -26.94
N GLN A 609 5.14 -12.92 -28.09
CA GLN A 609 5.52 -13.92 -29.09
C GLN A 609 6.96 -13.71 -29.58
N GLY A 610 7.36 -12.47 -29.84
CA GLY A 610 8.73 -12.13 -30.20
C GLY A 610 9.73 -12.58 -29.12
N HIS A 611 9.48 -12.22 -27.86
CA HIS A 611 10.39 -12.54 -26.74
C HIS A 611 10.50 -14.03 -26.45
N ILE A 612 9.41 -14.79 -26.61
CA ILE A 612 9.42 -16.25 -26.49
C ILE A 612 10.27 -16.85 -27.61
N SER A 613 10.10 -16.39 -28.85
CA SER A 613 10.83 -16.92 -30.00
C SER A 613 12.34 -16.68 -29.91
N THR A 614 12.76 -15.53 -29.35
CA THR A 614 14.17 -15.18 -29.17
C THR A 614 14.74 -15.64 -27.83
N ARG A 615 13.92 -16.25 -26.96
CA ARG A 615 14.29 -16.65 -25.58
C ARG A 615 14.84 -15.50 -24.73
N THR A 616 14.25 -14.32 -24.90
CA THR A 616 14.65 -13.09 -24.21
C THR A 616 13.54 -12.55 -23.29
N LEU A 617 12.56 -13.37 -22.92
CA LEU A 617 11.58 -13.00 -21.91
C LEU A 617 12.31 -12.78 -20.59
N VAL A 618 12.14 -11.60 -20.01
CA VAL A 618 12.90 -11.13 -18.85
C VAL A 618 12.22 -11.58 -17.55
N GLU A 619 12.98 -12.21 -16.65
CA GLU A 619 12.67 -12.19 -15.20
C GLU A 619 13.30 -10.96 -14.57
N SER A 620 12.62 -10.35 -13.62
CA SER A 620 13.29 -9.42 -12.73
C SER A 620 12.86 -9.66 -11.29
N GLU A 621 13.83 -9.92 -10.41
CA GLU A 621 13.66 -9.68 -8.98
C GLU A 621 14.63 -8.60 -8.45
N GLN A 622 15.39 -7.89 -9.30
CA GLN A 622 16.33 -6.80 -8.91
C GLN A 622 16.38 -5.66 -9.95
N PRO A 623 16.73 -4.41 -9.56
CA PRO A 623 16.72 -3.25 -10.43
C PRO A 623 17.89 -3.23 -11.43
N VAL A 624 17.55 -2.68 -12.58
CA VAL A 624 18.34 -2.14 -13.70
C VAL A 624 19.84 -1.97 -13.44
N GLN A 625 20.64 -2.86 -14.04
CA GLN A 625 21.87 -2.48 -14.74
C GLN A 625 22.18 -3.58 -15.76
N GLN A 626 22.20 -3.18 -17.05
CA GLN A 626 22.56 -3.99 -18.23
C GLN A 626 21.54 -5.05 -18.68
N GLN A 627 20.45 -4.66 -19.37
CA GLN A 627 19.64 -5.62 -20.13
C GLN A 627 20.23 -5.91 -21.52
N THR A 628 21.22 -6.79 -21.56
CA THR A 628 21.15 -7.94 -22.47
C THR A 628 20.27 -8.98 -21.77
N GLY A 629 19.07 -9.27 -22.29
CA GLY A 629 18.01 -9.99 -21.57
C GLY A 629 18.47 -11.31 -20.91
N ASN A 630 18.30 -11.42 -19.58
CA ASN A 630 18.43 -12.68 -18.86
C ASN A 630 17.18 -13.55 -19.07
N VAL A 631 17.35 -14.88 -19.06
CA VAL A 631 16.30 -15.86 -19.30
C VAL A 631 15.34 -15.91 -18.11
N ALA A 632 14.04 -15.66 -18.31
CA ALA A 632 12.99 -15.85 -17.30
C ALA A 632 12.87 -17.29 -16.78
N SER A 633 12.33 -17.47 -15.57
CA SER A 633 12.01 -18.78 -15.03
C SER A 633 11.04 -19.52 -15.92
N ALA A 634 11.18 -20.83 -15.90
CA ALA A 634 10.40 -21.72 -16.74
C ALA A 634 8.88 -21.66 -16.44
N ALA A 635 8.49 -21.27 -15.21
CA ALA A 635 7.11 -21.01 -14.83
C ALA A 635 6.52 -19.80 -15.56
N VAL A 636 7.27 -18.69 -15.66
CA VAL A 636 6.83 -17.46 -16.36
C VAL A 636 6.67 -17.72 -17.85
N TYR A 637 7.60 -18.47 -18.47
CA TYR A 637 7.48 -18.88 -19.87
C TYR A 637 6.22 -19.72 -20.13
N ALA A 638 5.98 -20.74 -19.29
CA ALA A 638 4.82 -21.60 -19.44
C ALA A 638 3.50 -20.81 -19.25
N GLU A 639 3.44 -19.89 -18.29
CA GLU A 639 2.29 -18.99 -18.14
C GLU A 639 2.09 -18.11 -19.37
N ALA A 640 3.16 -17.53 -19.91
CA ALA A 640 3.08 -16.69 -21.12
C ALA A 640 2.51 -17.47 -22.30
N ILE A 641 3.01 -18.69 -22.56
CA ILE A 641 2.52 -19.57 -23.61
C ILE A 641 1.03 -19.85 -23.44
N ARG A 642 0.60 -20.17 -22.22
CA ARG A 642 -0.81 -20.40 -21.90
C ARG A 642 -1.69 -19.21 -22.24
N ARG A 643 -1.31 -18.00 -21.78
CA ARG A 643 -2.11 -16.78 -21.99
C ARG A 643 -2.14 -16.31 -23.43
N ILE A 644 -1.05 -16.53 -24.18
CA ILE A 644 -1.03 -16.34 -25.63
C ILE A 644 -2.08 -17.22 -26.29
N GLY A 645 -2.14 -18.52 -25.94
CA GLY A 645 -3.16 -19.43 -26.44
C GLY A 645 -4.59 -18.92 -26.20
N GLU A 646 -4.90 -18.56 -24.94
CA GLU A 646 -6.20 -18.00 -24.55
C GLU A 646 -6.57 -16.73 -25.35
N CYS A 647 -5.61 -15.83 -25.56
CA CYS A 647 -5.83 -14.58 -26.26
C CYS A 647 -5.92 -14.74 -27.78
N THR A 648 -5.09 -15.60 -28.40
CA THR A 648 -5.20 -15.91 -29.84
C THR A 648 -6.57 -16.49 -30.19
N ALA A 649 -7.12 -17.34 -29.33
CA ALA A 649 -8.48 -17.85 -29.49
C ALA A 649 -9.54 -16.72 -29.43
N ALA A 650 -9.40 -15.78 -28.48
CA ALA A 650 -10.30 -14.64 -28.36
C ALA A 650 -10.22 -13.67 -29.55
N LEU A 651 -9.01 -13.48 -30.10
CA LEU A 651 -8.74 -12.58 -31.24
C LEU A 651 -8.92 -13.24 -32.61
N HIS A 652 -9.21 -14.55 -32.68
CA HIS A 652 -9.21 -15.33 -33.92
C HIS A 652 -7.87 -15.30 -34.68
N GLU A 653 -6.77 -15.18 -33.95
CA GLU A 653 -5.39 -15.21 -34.46
C GLU A 653 -4.82 -16.64 -34.47
N PRO A 654 -3.83 -16.97 -35.32
CA PRO A 654 -3.24 -18.29 -35.33
C PRO A 654 -2.47 -18.55 -34.04
N ALA A 655 -2.76 -19.69 -33.40
CA ALA A 655 -2.05 -20.13 -32.21
C ALA A 655 -0.55 -20.38 -32.52
N MET A 656 0.32 -19.96 -31.60
CA MET A 656 1.75 -20.22 -31.68
C MET A 656 2.04 -21.71 -31.45
N ALA A 657 2.97 -22.28 -32.23
CA ALA A 657 3.52 -23.61 -31.93
C ALA A 657 4.36 -23.54 -30.65
N ILE A 658 3.95 -24.29 -29.62
CA ILE A 658 4.62 -24.33 -28.31
C ILE A 658 6.01 -24.95 -28.46
N PRO A 659 7.11 -24.23 -28.15
CA PRO A 659 8.42 -24.83 -28.13
C PRO A 659 8.55 -25.74 -26.90
N PHE A 660 8.50 -27.06 -27.10
CA PHE A 660 8.56 -28.07 -26.04
C PHE A 660 9.87 -28.03 -25.21
N ASP A 661 10.92 -27.46 -25.78
CA ASP A 661 12.22 -27.23 -25.17
C ASP A 661 12.23 -26.09 -24.13
N LEU A 662 11.20 -25.23 -24.13
CA LEU A 662 11.01 -24.17 -23.13
C LEU A 662 10.16 -24.61 -21.92
N LEU A 663 9.49 -25.77 -22.00
CA LEU A 663 8.73 -26.28 -20.86
C LEU A 663 9.68 -26.92 -19.83
N PRO A 664 9.57 -26.51 -18.55
CA PRO A 664 10.42 -27.03 -17.48
C PRO A 664 10.32 -28.54 -17.30
N ARG A 665 11.42 -29.15 -16.84
CA ARG A 665 11.47 -30.55 -16.41
C ARG A 665 11.45 -30.71 -14.88
N ASP A 666 11.40 -29.60 -14.14
CA ASP A 666 11.52 -29.51 -12.68
C ASP A 666 10.14 -29.57 -11.98
N PRO A 667 10.02 -30.15 -10.76
CA PRO A 667 8.75 -30.68 -10.25
C PRO A 667 8.08 -29.85 -9.13
N ASP A 668 8.37 -28.54 -9.02
CA ASP A 668 7.64 -27.72 -8.05
C ASP A 668 6.21 -27.41 -8.51
N LEU A 669 5.35 -27.04 -7.55
CA LEU A 669 3.91 -26.94 -7.81
C LEU A 669 3.57 -25.82 -8.80
N LEU A 670 4.23 -24.68 -8.70
CA LEU A 670 3.99 -23.52 -9.55
C LEU A 670 4.36 -23.83 -10.99
N THR A 671 5.55 -24.42 -11.17
CA THR A 671 6.09 -24.83 -12.47
C THR A 671 5.19 -25.86 -13.15
N LEU A 672 4.75 -26.89 -12.41
CA LEU A 672 3.83 -27.91 -12.92
C LEU A 672 2.46 -27.32 -13.30
N ALA A 673 1.94 -26.38 -12.51
CA ALA A 673 0.65 -25.74 -12.79
C ALA A 673 0.69 -24.96 -14.11
N HIS A 674 1.72 -24.12 -14.29
CA HIS A 674 1.87 -23.34 -15.51
C HIS A 674 2.16 -24.22 -16.72
N ALA A 675 3.03 -25.23 -16.59
CA ALA A 675 3.30 -26.19 -17.66
C ALA A 675 2.03 -26.92 -18.10
N TYR A 676 1.21 -27.39 -17.14
CA TYR A 676 -0.04 -28.07 -17.43
C TYR A 676 -1.02 -27.16 -18.16
N GLY A 677 -1.14 -25.91 -17.73
CA GLY A 677 -1.97 -24.94 -18.42
C GLY A 677 -1.46 -24.64 -19.83
N ALA A 678 -0.15 -24.50 -20.02
CA ALA A 678 0.46 -24.22 -21.33
C ALA A 678 0.16 -25.31 -22.37
N THR A 679 0.27 -26.59 -22.00
CA THR A 679 0.00 -27.70 -22.91
C THR A 679 -1.47 -27.85 -23.28
N ASN A 680 -2.39 -27.25 -22.51
CA ASN A 680 -3.84 -27.40 -22.67
C ASN A 680 -4.57 -26.08 -23.04
N ALA A 681 -3.84 -25.05 -23.51
CA ALA A 681 -4.35 -23.69 -23.71
C ALA A 681 -5.41 -23.52 -24.83
N GLY A 682 -5.79 -24.58 -25.55
CA GLY A 682 -6.75 -24.52 -26.67
C GLY A 682 -7.70 -25.71 -26.82
N ASP A 683 -7.43 -26.85 -26.18
CA ASP A 683 -8.31 -28.02 -26.20
C ASP A 683 -8.17 -28.80 -24.88
N LYS A 684 -9.14 -28.61 -23.97
CA LYS A 684 -9.17 -29.29 -22.67
C LYS A 684 -9.53 -30.78 -22.78
N SER A 685 -9.81 -31.30 -23.98
CA SER A 685 -10.28 -32.67 -24.16
C SER A 685 -9.18 -33.73 -24.23
N VAL A 686 -7.90 -33.33 -24.42
CA VAL A 686 -6.76 -34.28 -24.48
C VAL A 686 -5.74 -33.96 -23.37
N PRO A 687 -5.92 -34.51 -22.16
CA PRO A 687 -5.02 -34.23 -21.05
C PRO A 687 -3.66 -34.94 -21.22
N ASP A 688 -2.55 -34.21 -20.99
CA ASP A 688 -1.27 -34.84 -20.61
C ASP A 688 -1.45 -35.52 -19.25
N THR A 689 -1.73 -36.82 -19.30
CA THR A 689 -2.06 -37.63 -18.13
C THR A 689 -0.90 -37.69 -17.13
N ARG A 690 0.35 -37.58 -17.59
CA ARG A 690 1.53 -37.66 -16.73
C ARG A 690 1.73 -36.37 -15.96
N LEU A 691 1.65 -35.22 -16.64
CA LEU A 691 1.84 -33.92 -16.00
C LEU A 691 0.70 -33.63 -15.01
N PHE A 692 -0.53 -34.00 -15.36
CA PHE A 692 -1.68 -33.92 -14.46
C PHE A 692 -1.48 -34.74 -13.18
N GLN A 693 -1.04 -36.00 -13.29
CA GLN A 693 -0.77 -36.86 -12.13
C GLN A 693 0.32 -36.30 -11.22
N GLN A 694 1.39 -35.74 -11.80
CA GLN A 694 2.46 -35.09 -11.04
C GLN A 694 1.95 -33.85 -10.31
N LEU A 695 1.14 -33.03 -10.98
CA LEU A 695 0.54 -31.83 -10.39
C LEU A 695 -0.36 -32.17 -9.20
N ILE A 696 -1.28 -33.14 -9.36
CA ILE A 696 -2.15 -33.62 -8.28
C ILE A 696 -1.33 -34.13 -7.11
N SER A 697 -0.37 -35.04 -7.37
CA SER A 697 0.47 -35.60 -6.31
C SER A 697 1.24 -34.52 -5.56
N LYS A 698 1.69 -33.47 -6.23
CA LYS A 698 2.37 -32.35 -5.58
C LYS A 698 1.39 -31.52 -4.76
N LEU A 699 0.24 -31.16 -5.34
CA LEU A 699 -0.82 -30.39 -4.70
C LEU A 699 -1.30 -31.06 -3.39
N ASP A 700 -1.48 -32.37 -3.39
CA ASP A 700 -1.89 -33.16 -2.22
C ASP A 700 -0.90 -33.02 -1.05
N THR A 701 0.39 -32.91 -1.35
CA THR A 701 1.45 -32.77 -0.34
C THR A 701 1.81 -31.33 0.01
N THR A 702 1.30 -30.34 -0.73
CA THR A 702 1.60 -28.93 -0.50
C THR A 702 0.58 -28.31 0.45
N ALA A 703 1.05 -27.68 1.53
CA ALA A 703 0.19 -26.86 2.37
C ALA A 703 -0.12 -25.53 1.66
N PRO A 704 -1.40 -25.15 1.45
CA PRO A 704 -1.78 -23.87 0.83
C PRO A 704 -1.15 -22.68 1.55
N ARG A 705 -0.94 -22.79 2.85
CA ARG A 705 -0.27 -21.78 3.67
C ARG A 705 1.15 -21.46 3.24
N HIS A 706 1.93 -22.49 2.90
CA HIS A 706 3.37 -22.35 2.67
C HIS A 706 3.68 -21.90 1.25
N GLN A 707 2.80 -22.21 0.30
CA GLN A 707 2.93 -21.80 -1.10
C GLN A 707 1.57 -21.31 -1.66
N PRO A 708 0.98 -20.24 -1.10
CA PRO A 708 -0.39 -19.84 -1.41
C PRO A 708 -0.58 -19.47 -2.88
N ILE A 709 0.37 -18.73 -3.45
CA ILE A 709 0.35 -18.36 -4.87
C ILE A 709 0.41 -19.61 -5.74
N ALA A 710 1.40 -20.48 -5.55
CA ALA A 710 1.56 -21.72 -6.33
C ALA A 710 0.34 -22.64 -6.22
N TRP A 711 -0.22 -22.75 -5.02
CA TRP A 711 -1.39 -23.57 -4.76
C TRP A 711 -2.63 -23.06 -5.50
N TRP A 712 -2.95 -21.76 -5.41
CA TRP A 712 -4.09 -21.19 -6.14
C TRP A 712 -3.88 -21.21 -7.66
N ARG A 713 -2.64 -21.09 -8.15
CA ARG A 713 -2.31 -21.27 -9.58
C ARG A 713 -2.55 -22.70 -10.06
N ALA A 714 -2.23 -23.70 -9.23
CA ALA A 714 -2.54 -25.09 -9.55
C ALA A 714 -4.05 -25.34 -9.63
N ILE A 715 -4.83 -24.80 -8.68
CA ILE A 715 -6.29 -24.86 -8.71
C ILE A 715 -6.84 -24.16 -9.96
N GLU A 716 -6.31 -22.98 -10.32
CA GLU A 716 -6.70 -22.24 -11.52
C GLU A 716 -6.44 -23.06 -12.81
N ALA A 717 -5.23 -23.60 -12.96
CA ALA A 717 -4.79 -24.27 -14.19
C ALA A 717 -5.48 -25.62 -14.41
N ALA A 718 -5.67 -26.41 -13.35
CA ALA A 718 -6.17 -27.77 -13.45
C ALA A 718 -7.64 -27.93 -13.08
N GLN A 719 -8.30 -26.89 -12.55
CA GLN A 719 -9.71 -26.92 -12.13
C GLN A 719 -10.04 -28.10 -11.20
N ILE A 720 -9.13 -28.37 -10.26
CA ILE A 720 -9.23 -29.48 -9.33
C ILE A 720 -10.22 -29.13 -8.22
N ASP A 721 -11.11 -30.07 -7.90
CA ASP A 721 -11.98 -29.98 -6.72
C ASP A 721 -11.22 -30.47 -5.48
N ASP A 722 -10.66 -29.53 -4.72
CA ASP A 722 -9.91 -29.77 -3.49
C ASP A 722 -10.69 -29.25 -2.27
N GLU A 723 -10.93 -30.10 -1.27
CA GLU A 723 -11.69 -29.75 -0.06
C GLU A 723 -11.07 -28.60 0.74
N ARG A 724 -9.76 -28.35 0.60
CA ARG A 724 -9.06 -27.21 1.20
C ARG A 724 -9.54 -25.88 0.59
N VAL A 725 -10.03 -25.84 -0.65
CA VAL A 725 -10.52 -24.61 -1.29
C VAL A 725 -11.56 -23.92 -0.40
N VAL A 726 -12.57 -24.64 0.07
CA VAL A 726 -13.66 -24.08 0.91
C VAL A 726 -13.11 -23.50 2.22
N ARG A 727 -12.10 -24.16 2.81
CA ARG A 727 -11.47 -23.72 4.06
C ARG A 727 -10.66 -22.44 3.87
N TRP A 728 -9.94 -22.32 2.75
CA TRP A 728 -9.01 -21.24 2.47
C TRP A 728 -9.63 -20.05 1.70
N GLN A 729 -10.89 -20.16 1.26
CA GLN A 729 -11.66 -19.06 0.64
C GLN A 729 -11.74 -17.81 1.52
N ASN A 730 -11.75 -17.96 2.84
CA ASN A 730 -11.86 -16.86 3.80
C ASN A 730 -10.57 -16.64 4.60
N ALA A 731 -9.46 -17.28 4.21
CA ALA A 731 -8.20 -17.11 4.90
C ALA A 731 -7.71 -15.66 4.78
N PRO A 732 -7.11 -15.09 5.86
CA PRO A 732 -6.45 -13.80 5.79
C PRO A 732 -5.21 -13.95 4.92
N LEU A 733 -5.29 -13.43 3.70
CA LEU A 733 -4.21 -13.43 2.71
C LEU A 733 -3.77 -11.99 2.44
N SER A 734 -2.58 -11.82 1.88
CA SER A 734 -2.16 -10.52 1.35
C SER A 734 -3.13 -10.07 0.24
N PRO A 735 -3.26 -8.76 -0.03
CA PRO A 735 -4.07 -8.27 -1.15
C PRO A 735 -3.84 -9.01 -2.49
N TYR A 736 -2.60 -9.24 -2.90
CA TYR A 736 -2.26 -9.95 -4.13
C TYR A 736 -2.63 -11.43 -4.08
N GLU A 737 -2.32 -12.13 -2.98
CA GLU A 737 -2.72 -13.53 -2.78
C GLU A 737 -4.25 -13.69 -2.88
N ARG A 738 -5.00 -12.73 -2.33
CA ARG A 738 -6.46 -12.68 -2.40
C ARG A 738 -6.97 -12.48 -3.84
N ILE A 739 -6.31 -11.64 -4.63
CA ILE A 739 -6.64 -11.45 -6.05
C ILE A 739 -6.33 -12.72 -6.84
N VAL A 740 -5.17 -13.36 -6.65
CA VAL A 740 -4.82 -14.63 -7.30
C VAL A 740 -5.83 -15.73 -6.97
N ARG A 741 -6.23 -15.84 -5.69
CA ARG A 741 -7.32 -16.71 -5.25
C ARG A 741 -8.61 -16.42 -6.01
N CYS A 742 -8.98 -15.14 -6.14
CA CYS A 742 -10.19 -14.72 -6.85
C CYS A 742 -10.13 -15.10 -8.34
N CYS A 743 -8.96 -14.96 -9.01
CA CYS A 743 -8.77 -15.42 -10.38
C CYS A 743 -9.02 -16.93 -10.56
N ALA A 744 -8.70 -17.73 -9.54
CA ALA A 744 -8.88 -19.19 -9.53
C ALA A 744 -10.32 -19.61 -9.21
N LYS A 745 -10.91 -19.07 -8.14
CA LYS A 745 -12.29 -19.34 -7.69
C LYS A 745 -12.92 -18.05 -7.12
N PRO A 746 -13.65 -17.27 -7.94
CA PRO A 746 -14.29 -16.03 -7.49
C PRO A 746 -15.32 -16.27 -6.39
N ASN A 747 -15.42 -15.35 -5.45
CA ASN A 747 -16.52 -15.30 -4.47
C ASN A 747 -16.97 -13.86 -4.23
N ALA A 748 -18.21 -13.68 -3.79
CA ALA A 748 -18.83 -12.36 -3.64
C ALA A 748 -18.09 -11.45 -2.64
N GLN A 749 -17.47 -12.01 -1.60
CA GLN A 749 -16.75 -11.24 -0.60
C GLN A 749 -15.43 -10.66 -1.14
N ASP A 750 -14.71 -11.44 -1.94
CA ASP A 750 -13.48 -11.01 -2.61
C ASP A 750 -13.77 -10.01 -3.72
N LEU A 751 -14.79 -10.23 -4.54
CA LEU A 751 -15.22 -9.27 -5.57
C LEU A 751 -15.64 -7.94 -4.94
N LYS A 752 -16.43 -7.96 -3.85
CA LYS A 752 -16.80 -6.75 -3.12
C LYS A 752 -15.58 -6.00 -2.58
N TRP A 753 -14.59 -6.71 -2.04
CA TRP A 753 -13.36 -6.09 -1.56
C TRP A 753 -12.53 -5.50 -2.70
N ILE A 754 -12.37 -6.23 -3.81
CA ILE A 754 -11.70 -5.76 -5.02
C ILE A 754 -12.31 -4.45 -5.52
N ARG A 755 -13.65 -4.35 -5.60
CA ARG A 755 -14.34 -3.12 -6.01
C ARG A 755 -13.95 -1.91 -5.15
N GLY A 756 -13.74 -2.12 -3.85
CA GLY A 756 -13.31 -1.08 -2.92
C GLY A 756 -11.85 -0.63 -3.08
N LEU A 757 -11.07 -1.28 -3.93
CA LEU A 757 -9.72 -0.85 -4.29
C LEU A 757 -9.70 0.05 -5.53
N ILE A 758 -10.80 0.13 -6.30
CA ILE A 758 -10.80 0.74 -7.62
C ILE A 758 -11.29 2.18 -7.53
N GLY A 759 -10.44 3.12 -7.95
CA GLY A 759 -10.79 4.53 -8.10
C GLY A 759 -11.68 4.78 -9.31
N SER A 760 -12.30 5.97 -9.36
CA SER A 760 -13.20 6.36 -10.44
C SER A 760 -12.56 6.35 -11.84
N ASP A 761 -11.24 6.52 -11.90
CA ASP A 761 -10.42 6.51 -13.11
C ASP A 761 -9.90 5.11 -13.49
N GLY A 762 -10.27 4.06 -12.75
CA GLY A 762 -9.78 2.69 -12.94
C GLY A 762 -8.42 2.42 -12.29
N SER A 763 -7.88 3.34 -11.49
CA SER A 763 -6.68 3.08 -10.68
C SER A 763 -6.97 2.07 -9.57
N VAL A 764 -6.05 1.13 -9.32
CA VAL A 764 -6.17 0.18 -8.21
C VAL A 764 -5.27 0.64 -7.07
N VAL A 765 -5.90 0.95 -5.94
CA VAL A 765 -5.25 1.42 -4.72
C VAL A 765 -5.25 0.30 -3.68
N CYS A 766 -4.07 -0.23 -3.38
CA CYS A 766 -3.92 -1.32 -2.42
C CYS A 766 -2.77 -1.06 -1.43
N SER A 767 -2.72 -1.86 -0.36
CA SER A 767 -1.75 -1.75 0.72
C SER A 767 -0.47 -2.58 0.52
N GLU A 768 -0.12 -3.03 -0.69
CA GLU A 768 1.09 -3.86 -0.92
C GLU A 768 2.33 -3.09 -1.39
N THR A 769 3.52 -3.65 -1.17
CA THR A 769 4.80 -2.93 -1.13
C THR A 769 5.40 -2.47 -2.47
N ASN A 770 4.76 -2.66 -3.63
CA ASN A 770 5.31 -2.18 -4.90
C ASN A 770 4.63 -0.92 -5.44
N ILE A 771 5.45 -0.07 -6.07
CA ILE A 771 5.06 1.29 -6.43
C ILE A 771 4.25 1.23 -7.73
N GLU A 772 3.03 1.75 -7.67
CA GLU A 772 2.05 1.73 -8.78
C GLU A 772 1.86 0.31 -9.37
N ASP A 773 1.68 -0.66 -8.46
CA ASP A 773 1.15 -2.04 -8.54
C ASP A 773 0.43 -2.45 -9.84
N CYS A 774 1.08 -2.31 -11.00
CA CYS A 774 0.51 -2.66 -12.29
C CYS A 774 0.16 -4.15 -12.34
N LEU A 775 0.88 -5.00 -11.58
CA LEU A 775 0.66 -6.45 -11.57
C LEU A 775 -0.60 -6.77 -10.81
N VAL A 776 -0.75 -6.18 -9.62
CA VAL A 776 -1.98 -6.24 -8.82
C VAL A 776 -3.13 -5.65 -9.64
N THR A 777 -2.90 -4.56 -10.37
CA THR A 777 -3.89 -3.89 -11.24
C THR A 777 -4.34 -4.81 -12.37
N ALA A 778 -3.40 -5.42 -13.10
CA ALA A 778 -3.70 -6.34 -14.19
C ALA A 778 -4.38 -7.63 -13.70
N ARG A 779 -3.95 -8.18 -12.56
CA ARG A 779 -4.62 -9.33 -11.92
C ARG A 779 -5.98 -8.97 -11.35
N THR A 780 -6.18 -7.73 -10.90
CA THR A 780 -7.49 -7.22 -10.49
C THR A 780 -8.43 -7.16 -11.68
N ALA A 781 -7.97 -6.65 -12.83
CA ALA A 781 -8.74 -6.70 -14.07
C ALA A 781 -9.08 -8.13 -14.47
N GLU A 782 -8.14 -9.08 -14.35
CA GLU A 782 -8.38 -10.49 -14.66
C GLU A 782 -9.45 -11.11 -13.74
N ALA A 783 -9.37 -10.88 -12.44
CA ALA A 783 -10.33 -11.40 -11.47
C ALA A 783 -11.76 -10.88 -11.76
N LEU A 784 -11.89 -9.59 -12.08
CA LEU A 784 -13.18 -8.98 -12.43
C LEU A 784 -13.69 -9.41 -13.80
N ALA A 785 -12.80 -9.57 -14.79
CA ALA A 785 -13.16 -10.05 -16.12
C ALA A 785 -13.74 -11.48 -16.10
N GLY A 786 -13.33 -12.31 -15.14
CA GLY A 786 -13.91 -13.64 -14.90
C GLY A 786 -15.23 -13.62 -14.12
N SER A 787 -15.73 -12.45 -13.71
CA SER A 787 -17.04 -12.33 -13.05
C SER A 787 -18.17 -12.41 -14.07
N ILE A 788 -19.30 -12.98 -13.64
CA ILE A 788 -20.55 -12.98 -14.41
C ILE A 788 -21.31 -11.64 -14.33
N GLU A 789 -20.94 -10.76 -13.39
CA GLU A 789 -21.59 -9.47 -13.23
C GLU A 789 -21.06 -8.45 -14.25
N ARG A 790 -21.97 -7.88 -15.06
CA ARG A 790 -21.63 -6.87 -16.07
C ARG A 790 -20.88 -5.67 -15.49
N THR A 791 -21.23 -5.23 -14.28
CA THR A 791 -20.56 -4.10 -13.61
C THR A 791 -19.08 -4.39 -13.30
N ASP A 792 -18.74 -5.65 -13.02
CA ASP A 792 -17.34 -6.06 -12.82
C ASP A 792 -16.58 -6.08 -14.14
N GLN A 793 -17.21 -6.55 -15.22
CA GLN A 793 -16.62 -6.54 -16.56
C GLN A 793 -16.37 -5.09 -17.04
N GLU A 794 -17.29 -4.17 -16.78
CA GLU A 794 -17.11 -2.73 -17.07
C GLU A 794 -15.99 -2.10 -16.22
N LEU A 795 -15.81 -2.52 -14.96
CA LEU A 795 -14.65 -2.15 -14.15
C LEU A 795 -13.35 -2.70 -14.74
N ALA A 796 -13.32 -3.99 -15.10
CA ALA A 796 -12.16 -4.63 -15.72
C ALA A 796 -11.74 -3.92 -17.01
N GLN A 797 -12.70 -3.56 -17.86
CA GLN A 797 -12.44 -2.80 -19.09
C GLN A 797 -11.82 -1.43 -18.81
N ARG A 798 -12.31 -0.69 -17.80
CA ARG A 798 -11.70 0.59 -17.39
C ARG A 798 -10.27 0.43 -16.89
N ILE A 799 -10.01 -0.60 -16.11
CA ILE A 799 -8.65 -0.91 -15.63
C ILE A 799 -7.74 -1.25 -16.82
N LEU A 800 -8.21 -2.06 -17.78
CA LEU A 800 -7.44 -2.36 -19.00
C LEU A 800 -7.12 -1.11 -19.81
N LEU A 801 -8.10 -0.22 -20.02
CA LEU A 801 -7.87 1.07 -20.68
C LEU A 801 -6.84 1.91 -19.93
N ARG A 802 -6.85 1.88 -18.60
CA ARG A 802 -5.83 2.54 -17.79
C ARG A 802 -4.44 1.92 -17.99
N LEU A 803 -4.32 0.59 -18.06
CA LEU A 803 -3.06 -0.10 -18.37
C LEU A 803 -2.57 0.19 -19.80
N VAL A 804 -3.47 0.38 -20.77
CA VAL A 804 -3.11 0.86 -22.12
C VAL A 804 -2.45 2.23 -22.06
N GLN A 805 -2.99 3.15 -21.25
CA GLN A 805 -2.40 4.49 -21.07
C GLN A 805 -0.99 4.43 -20.44
N LEU A 806 -0.67 3.35 -19.73
CA LEU A 806 0.65 3.08 -19.12
C LEU A 806 1.56 2.23 -20.04
N SER A 807 1.09 1.84 -21.22
CA SER A 807 1.84 1.00 -22.17
C SER A 807 2.74 1.81 -23.09
N VAL A 808 3.80 1.17 -23.58
CA VAL A 808 4.76 1.72 -24.54
C VAL A 808 4.98 0.79 -25.73
N LEU A 809 4.83 1.30 -26.96
CA LEU A 809 5.38 0.79 -28.22
C LEU A 809 6.92 0.82 -28.24
N LEU A 810 7.51 -0.23 -28.78
CA LEU A 810 8.91 -0.32 -29.17
C LEU A 810 9.05 0.02 -30.66
N ASP A 811 10.27 0.30 -31.10
CA ASP A 811 10.63 0.77 -32.46
C ASP A 811 10.11 -0.11 -33.61
N ASP A 812 9.70 -1.35 -33.32
CA ASP A 812 9.18 -2.34 -34.27
C ASP A 812 7.66 -2.58 -34.16
N ARG A 813 6.90 -1.61 -33.64
CA ARG A 813 5.43 -1.67 -33.50
C ARG A 813 4.92 -2.74 -32.53
N ARG A 814 5.75 -3.19 -31.59
CA ARG A 814 5.32 -4.05 -30.47
C ARG A 814 4.96 -3.19 -29.27
N ALA A 815 3.82 -3.40 -28.63
CA ALA A 815 3.47 -2.72 -27.38
C ALA A 815 3.74 -3.63 -26.19
N ALA A 816 4.24 -3.07 -25.10
CA ALA A 816 4.30 -3.74 -23.81
C ALA A 816 3.79 -2.78 -22.74
N ILE A 817 3.17 -3.31 -21.67
CA ILE A 817 2.92 -2.47 -20.50
C ILE A 817 4.29 -2.07 -19.95
N ARG A 818 4.59 -0.78 -19.96
CA ARG A 818 5.90 -0.32 -19.54
C ARG A 818 5.96 -0.32 -18.03
N ALA A 819 6.88 -1.11 -17.48
CA ALA A 819 7.29 -0.97 -16.09
C ALA A 819 8.22 0.25 -15.89
N SER A 820 7.88 1.42 -16.46
CA SER A 820 8.67 2.65 -16.28
C SER A 820 7.96 3.73 -15.48
N ASP A 821 6.80 3.42 -14.91
CA ASP A 821 6.37 4.12 -13.72
C ASP A 821 6.81 3.30 -12.49
N LEU A 822 8.14 3.12 -12.32
CA LEU A 822 8.90 2.66 -11.11
C LEU A 822 9.61 1.28 -11.18
N GLN A 823 10.91 1.33 -11.53
CA GLN A 823 12.08 0.62 -10.95
C GLN A 823 12.12 -0.93 -10.80
N THR A 824 11.05 -1.68 -11.03
CA THR A 824 10.96 -3.10 -10.58
C THR A 824 11.27 -4.16 -11.64
N GLY A 825 11.46 -3.80 -12.92
CA GLY A 825 11.87 -4.71 -13.99
C GLY A 825 10.81 -5.72 -14.52
N LEU A 826 9.64 -5.82 -13.89
CA LEU A 826 8.68 -6.94 -14.05
C LEU A 826 7.81 -6.92 -15.33
N ARG A 827 8.34 -6.48 -16.48
CA ARG A 827 7.53 -6.17 -17.70
C ARG A 827 6.68 -7.33 -18.23
N ALA A 828 7.17 -8.56 -18.10
CA ALA A 828 6.52 -9.75 -18.66
C ALA A 828 5.22 -10.12 -17.92
N GLU A 829 5.25 -10.25 -16.59
CA GLU A 829 4.10 -10.72 -15.81
C GLU A 829 2.89 -9.79 -15.90
N HIS A 830 3.14 -8.48 -15.94
CA HIS A 830 2.14 -7.44 -16.17
C HIS A 830 1.36 -7.68 -17.47
N THR A 831 2.12 -7.79 -18.56
CA THR A 831 1.58 -7.95 -19.91
C THR A 831 0.83 -9.28 -20.04
N ILE A 832 1.39 -10.35 -19.45
CA ILE A 832 0.74 -11.67 -19.36
C ILE A 832 -0.61 -11.58 -18.63
N ALA A 833 -0.66 -10.91 -17.48
CA ALA A 833 -1.88 -10.74 -16.69
C ALA A 833 -2.94 -9.87 -17.40
N ALA A 834 -2.52 -8.79 -18.08
CA ALA A 834 -3.43 -7.92 -18.83
C ALA A 834 -4.05 -8.65 -20.04
N LEU A 835 -3.25 -9.43 -20.78
CA LEU A 835 -3.76 -10.29 -21.85
C LEU A 835 -4.74 -11.34 -21.33
N ALA A 836 -4.45 -11.94 -20.17
CA ALA A 836 -5.38 -12.87 -19.53
C ALA A 836 -6.73 -12.22 -19.21
N ALA A 837 -6.71 -11.00 -18.66
CA ALA A 837 -7.91 -10.24 -18.39
C ALA A 837 -8.70 -9.93 -19.67
N PHE A 838 -8.02 -9.49 -20.73
CA PHE A 838 -8.63 -9.25 -22.04
C PHE A 838 -9.31 -10.50 -22.60
N ALA A 839 -8.62 -11.64 -22.58
CA ALA A 839 -9.14 -12.91 -23.09
C ALA A 839 -10.42 -13.35 -22.34
N ARG A 840 -10.42 -13.27 -21.00
CA ARG A 840 -11.62 -13.59 -20.18
C ARG A 840 -12.81 -12.68 -20.50
N LEU A 841 -12.58 -11.38 -20.68
CA LEU A 841 -13.61 -10.41 -21.08
C LEU A 841 -14.27 -10.80 -22.42
N HIS A 842 -13.49 -11.26 -23.40
CA HIS A 842 -13.98 -11.59 -24.74
C HIS A 842 -14.57 -13.00 -24.85
N GLN A 843 -14.20 -13.93 -23.96
CA GLN A 843 -14.86 -15.23 -23.84
C GLN A 843 -16.33 -15.11 -23.37
N HIS A 844 -16.68 -14.11 -22.57
CA HIS A 844 -18.05 -13.91 -22.11
C HIS A 844 -18.94 -13.15 -23.11
N ASN A 845 -18.35 -12.31 -23.97
CA ASN A 845 -19.09 -11.58 -25.01
C ASN A 845 -19.43 -12.43 -26.26
N SER A 846 -18.90 -13.65 -26.33
CA SER A 846 -19.15 -14.63 -27.40
C SER A 846 -20.18 -15.71 -27.03
N LEU A 847 -20.72 -15.66 -25.80
CA LEU A 847 -21.86 -16.43 -25.30
C LEU A 847 -23.11 -15.54 -25.24
#